data_AF-A0A7Y6GCN3-F1
#
_entry.id   AF-A0A7Y6GCN3-F1
#
_cell.length_a   1.000
_cell.length_b   1.000
_cell.length_c   1.000
_cell.angle_alpha   90.00
_cell.angle_beta   90.00
_cell.angle_gamma   90.00
#
_symmetry.space_group_name_H-M   'P 1'
#
loop_
_entity.id
_entity.type
_entity.pdbx_description
1 polymer ?
#
loop_
_entity_poly.entity_id
_entity_poly.type
_entity_poly.pdbx_seq_one_letter_code
_entity_poly.pdbx_strand_id
1 'polypeptide(L)'
;MNPTRRTVLLAAGAAGAAALVPAPAAGAAPRQAAVPPPYAAYWYPDSLPAGTPGTGITWRSLKSWTAEDDTDLAFNAASVPLAPRFTPTPANATARADQARIQSLVSFGPTSANPSQGSATADHYAFTHWAYVDELVFWGGSSGEGLILAPNAPVVDAAHRHGVPVLGTIFLPPVAYGGQLQWTRDLVQRDTSGHYPLAAQLVKVAAAYGFDGWFVNAETGGGNSALATAMLGFLTELKALAAARGQRVTWYDSMTVNGTVSWQGALNAQNQAFFQSADDLFVDFRWSASSLVSSGQRAEQLGRSRYALWAGVDVEANGSNRSVNWDAIVPRDKPHVVSLGLYRPEWTRNHLPAGGRGPAAFHAADDRFWTGRSGDPSRPDGTDPWRAPAVSVADRSTVTALPFASVFNTGHGLRWYEEGTVTSGTPWNHLGLQDRLPSRQWAVRTAGARPAVAFDFTDAWRGGSSVLVSGTLDEPVVLDLYATRLPLGDSTVVELTHRTDSGTVTVELAVATADPDTPGTPPPYTYLPPAAGEGGGWRTSVVALDGLSGTVHAVGVRLTATGGPVAWRLGGIAVHDAPRTPAAPTGLRITAAAGGDLRLAWDGGARDDVRHHTLHRVLPDGTRRFLGATCQTAYFVGGLAPQDGERTTRFELRAVGELYTASAPAAVTHTW
;
A
#
# COMPACT_ATOMS: atom_id res chain seq x y z
N MET A 1 -9.94 -12.11 45.40
CA MET A 1 -9.66 -11.49 46.72
C MET A 1 -8.26 -11.91 47.14
N ASN A 2 -7.45 -10.95 47.62
CA ASN A 2 -6.06 -11.01 48.11
C ASN A 2 -4.93 -11.04 47.03
N PRO A 3 -3.72 -10.48 47.28
CA PRO A 3 -3.42 -9.04 47.25
C PRO A 3 -2.03 -8.68 46.61
N THR A 4 -1.76 -7.37 46.52
CA THR A 4 -0.52 -6.64 46.14
C THR A 4 0.72 -6.91 47.02
N ARG A 5 1.95 -6.77 46.48
CA ARG A 5 3.23 -6.38 47.19
C ARG A 5 4.24 -5.87 46.14
N ARG A 6 4.63 -4.59 46.10
CA ARG A 6 5.58 -3.79 46.91
C ARG A 6 7.06 -4.28 46.91
N THR A 7 7.87 -3.39 46.35
CA THR A 7 9.32 -3.11 46.41
C THR A 7 10.11 -3.65 47.61
N VAL A 8 11.36 -4.06 47.35
CA VAL A 8 12.44 -4.18 48.34
C VAL A 8 13.70 -3.50 47.80
N LEU A 9 14.30 -2.64 48.63
CA LEU A 9 15.59 -1.98 48.42
C LEU A 9 16.34 -2.00 49.77
N LEU A 10 17.66 -2.17 49.68
CA LEU A 10 18.76 -1.73 50.58
C LEU A 10 19.62 -2.79 51.29
N ALA A 11 20.94 -2.56 51.11
CA ALA A 11 22.07 -2.61 52.06
C ALA A 11 23.25 -3.41 51.48
N ALA A 12 24.53 -3.04 51.57
CA ALA A 12 25.29 -1.87 52.06
C ALA A 12 26.71 -2.01 51.47
N GLY A 13 27.45 -0.93 51.22
CA GLY A 13 28.58 -0.59 52.10
C GLY A 13 29.71 0.07 51.32
N ALA A 14 30.23 1.17 51.87
CA ALA A 14 31.21 2.06 51.27
C ALA A 14 32.66 1.72 51.68
N ALA A 15 33.61 1.99 50.79
CA ALA A 15 34.99 2.32 51.12
C ALA A 15 35.55 3.26 50.05
N GLY A 16 36.00 4.45 50.46
CA GLY A 16 36.55 5.48 49.57
C GLY A 16 38.06 5.36 49.38
N ALA A 17 38.55 5.81 48.23
CA ALA A 17 39.94 6.22 48.04
C ALA A 17 40.08 7.19 46.84
N ALA A 18 40.64 8.36 47.14
CA ALA A 18 41.46 9.28 46.33
C ALA A 18 41.03 9.70 44.91
N ALA A 19 40.89 11.02 44.77
CA ALA A 19 40.73 11.75 43.53
C ALA A 19 41.96 11.66 42.61
N LEU A 20 41.70 11.40 41.32
CA LEU A 20 42.58 11.74 40.20
C LEU A 20 41.71 12.46 39.17
N VAL A 21 41.95 13.76 38.99
CA VAL A 21 41.31 14.59 37.97
C VAL A 21 41.91 14.22 36.61
N PRO A 22 41.15 13.71 35.63
CA PRO A 22 41.66 13.55 34.28
C PRO A 22 41.70 14.93 33.60
N ALA A 23 42.83 15.22 32.94
CA ALA A 23 43.02 16.38 32.08
C ALA A 23 41.91 16.46 31.00
N PRO A 24 41.55 17.67 30.51
CA PRO A 24 40.54 17.80 29.47
C PRO A 24 41.05 17.10 28.21
N ALA A 25 40.35 16.06 27.79
CA ALA A 25 40.58 15.45 26.49
C ALA A 25 40.41 16.53 25.42
N ALA A 26 41.40 16.62 24.53
CA ALA A 26 41.39 17.49 23.36
C ALA A 26 40.03 17.39 22.64
N GLY A 27 39.47 18.55 22.29
CA GLY A 27 38.14 18.68 21.72
C GLY A 27 37.89 17.65 20.62
N ALA A 28 36.84 16.85 20.80
CA ALA A 28 36.29 16.05 19.72
C ALA A 28 36.02 17.00 18.55
N ALA A 29 36.56 16.66 17.38
CA ALA A 29 36.17 17.29 16.12
C ALA A 29 34.63 17.37 16.07
N PRO A 30 34.06 18.47 15.56
CA PRO A 30 32.61 18.60 15.50
C PRO A 30 32.05 17.37 14.79
N ARG A 31 31.20 16.59 15.47
CA ARG A 31 30.44 15.52 14.85
C ARG A 31 29.77 16.13 13.62
N GLN A 32 30.14 15.64 12.44
CA GLN A 32 29.43 15.96 11.20
C GLN A 32 27.94 15.78 11.50
N ALA A 33 27.15 16.84 11.28
CA ALA A 33 25.71 16.79 11.52
C ALA A 33 25.13 15.61 10.74
N ALA A 34 24.40 14.72 11.41
CA ALA A 34 23.80 13.56 10.77
C ALA A 34 22.85 14.01 9.65
N VAL A 35 22.82 13.28 8.53
CA VAL A 35 21.82 13.46 7.48
C VAL A 35 20.61 12.59 7.87
N PRO A 36 19.51 13.16 8.40
CA PRO A 36 18.43 12.35 8.94
C PRO A 36 17.69 11.61 7.82
N PRO A 37 17.33 10.33 7.95
CA PRO A 37 16.50 9.67 6.95
C PRO A 37 15.17 10.42 6.74
N PRO A 38 14.62 10.44 5.52
CA PRO A 38 13.32 11.06 5.25
C PRO A 38 12.20 10.17 5.82
N TYR A 39 11.23 10.79 6.52
CA TYR A 39 10.02 10.12 7.02
C TYR A 39 8.74 10.75 6.44
N ALA A 40 7.63 10.03 6.53
CA ALA A 40 6.31 10.57 6.20
C ALA A 40 6.06 11.86 6.99
N ALA A 41 5.50 12.86 6.32
CA ALA A 41 5.35 14.18 6.91
C ALA A 41 4.11 14.26 7.80
N TYR A 42 4.27 14.92 8.95
CA TYR A 42 3.21 15.13 9.93
C TYR A 42 3.31 16.50 10.58
N TRP A 43 2.17 16.98 11.07
CA TRP A 43 2.02 18.32 11.61
C TRP A 43 1.00 18.39 12.75
N TYR A 44 1.11 19.46 13.53
CA TYR A 44 -0.01 20.02 14.30
C TYR A 44 -0.69 21.10 13.45
N PRO A 45 -1.98 21.43 13.69
CA PRO A 45 -2.66 22.50 12.98
C PRO A 45 -1.91 23.85 13.09
N ASP A 46 -1.62 24.30 14.32
CA ASP A 46 -0.73 25.43 14.58
C ASP A 46 -0.02 25.31 15.94
N SER A 47 -0.77 25.29 17.06
CA SER A 47 -0.19 25.20 18.40
C SER A 47 0.54 23.87 18.61
N LEU A 48 1.78 23.93 19.10
CA LEU A 48 2.59 22.76 19.40
C LEU A 48 2.34 22.28 20.85
N PRO A 49 2.58 20.99 21.16
CA PRO A 49 2.54 20.52 22.55
C PRO A 49 3.55 21.25 23.44
N ALA A 50 3.32 21.23 24.75
CA ALA A 50 4.27 21.78 25.71
C ALA A 50 5.49 20.84 25.89
N GLY A 51 6.66 21.43 26.13
CA GLY A 51 7.90 20.69 26.38
C GLY A 51 8.75 20.51 25.13
N THR A 52 9.49 19.40 25.09
CA THR A 52 10.40 19.04 23.99
C THR A 52 9.90 17.75 23.35
N PRO A 53 9.89 17.64 22.02
CA PRO A 53 9.55 16.39 21.35
C PRO A 53 10.47 15.23 21.80
N GLY A 54 9.93 14.02 21.81
CA GLY A 54 10.72 12.81 22.04
C GLY A 54 11.76 12.58 20.95
N THR A 55 12.71 11.67 21.20
CA THR A 55 13.75 11.31 20.23
C THR A 55 13.13 10.86 18.90
N GLY A 56 13.57 11.46 17.79
CA GLY A 56 13.07 11.15 16.45
C GLY A 56 11.74 11.84 16.10
N ILE A 57 11.18 12.66 16.99
CA ILE A 57 9.97 13.44 16.74
C ILE A 57 10.36 14.88 16.43
N THR A 58 9.70 15.46 15.43
CA THR A 58 9.82 16.89 15.10
C THR A 58 8.44 17.51 15.07
N TRP A 59 8.13 18.40 16.01
CA TRP A 59 6.87 19.13 15.99
C TRP A 59 6.94 20.28 14.97
N ARG A 60 5.94 20.33 14.09
CA ARG A 60 5.82 21.33 13.02
C ARG A 60 4.39 21.84 12.96
N SER A 61 4.22 23.12 12.64
CA SER A 61 2.92 23.71 12.33
C SER A 61 2.59 23.50 10.85
N LEU A 62 1.38 23.04 10.54
CA LEU A 62 0.90 22.93 9.16
C LEU A 62 0.76 24.32 8.53
N LYS A 63 0.38 25.32 9.33
CA LYS A 63 0.20 26.71 8.90
C LYS A 63 1.47 27.31 8.28
N SER A 64 2.65 26.88 8.74
CA SER A 64 3.94 27.35 8.23
C SER A 64 4.55 26.46 7.13
N TRP A 65 3.89 25.36 6.75
CA TRP A 65 4.42 24.47 5.72
C TRP A 65 4.40 25.16 4.34
N THR A 66 5.45 24.93 3.55
CA THR A 66 5.54 25.30 2.14
C THR A 66 6.18 24.13 1.40
N ALA A 67 5.91 23.99 0.10
CA ALA A 67 6.54 22.92 -0.68
C ALA A 67 8.03 23.20 -0.89
N GLU A 68 8.41 24.47 -0.96
CA GLU A 68 9.76 24.95 -1.22
C GLU A 68 10.72 24.68 -0.05
N ASP A 69 10.23 24.77 1.20
CA ASP A 69 11.03 24.57 2.41
C ASP A 69 11.04 23.10 2.87
N ASP A 70 10.27 22.22 2.21
CA ASP A 70 10.17 20.81 2.56
C ASP A 70 11.28 19.98 1.90
N THR A 71 12.38 19.80 2.64
CA THR A 71 13.55 19.04 2.17
C THR A 71 13.28 17.56 1.91
N ASP A 72 12.18 17.01 2.45
CA ASP A 72 11.82 15.61 2.28
C ASP A 72 10.77 15.40 1.18
N LEU A 73 10.23 16.47 0.58
CA LEU A 73 9.18 16.40 -0.43
C LEU A 73 9.56 15.52 -1.62
N ALA A 74 10.79 15.62 -2.14
CA ALA A 74 11.25 14.81 -3.27
C ALA A 74 11.32 13.29 -2.96
N PHE A 75 11.39 12.91 -1.68
CA PHE A 75 11.38 11.52 -1.21
C PHE A 75 9.96 11.03 -0.88
N ASN A 76 9.05 11.95 -0.57
CA ASN A 76 7.67 11.67 -0.15
C ASN A 76 6.61 11.88 -1.23
N ALA A 77 6.92 12.60 -2.32
CA ALA A 77 5.97 12.85 -3.39
C ALA A 77 5.70 11.59 -4.22
N ALA A 78 4.45 11.14 -4.22
CA ALA A 78 3.97 10.08 -5.09
C ALA A 78 4.22 10.45 -6.56
N SER A 79 4.57 9.45 -7.34
CA SER A 79 5.02 9.58 -8.72
C SER A 79 4.17 8.79 -9.70
N VAL A 80 3.37 7.85 -9.21
CA VAL A 80 2.42 7.08 -10.01
C VAL A 80 1.06 7.78 -9.98
N PRO A 81 0.47 8.13 -11.13
CA PRO A 81 -0.88 8.70 -11.18
C PRO A 81 -1.94 7.63 -10.84
N LEU A 82 -3.07 8.05 -10.27
CA LEU A 82 -4.21 7.18 -9.99
C LEU A 82 -4.73 6.53 -11.27
N ALA A 83 -4.57 5.22 -11.38
CA ALA A 83 -4.94 4.48 -12.59
C ALA A 83 -6.46 4.32 -12.72
N PRO A 84 -7.03 4.45 -13.93
CA PRO A 84 -8.41 4.06 -14.16
C PRO A 84 -8.57 2.55 -13.95
N ARG A 85 -9.73 2.15 -13.43
CA ARG A 85 -10.06 0.74 -13.17
C ARG A 85 -11.40 0.36 -13.78
N PHE A 86 -11.54 -0.90 -14.15
CA PHE A 86 -12.81 -1.52 -14.57
C PHE A 86 -13.17 -2.69 -13.65
N THR A 87 -14.43 -3.11 -13.67
CA THR A 87 -14.90 -4.32 -12.97
C THR A 87 -15.17 -5.44 -13.98
N PRO A 88 -14.39 -6.53 -13.96
CA PRO A 88 -14.71 -7.74 -14.73
C PRO A 88 -15.97 -8.44 -14.21
N THR A 89 -16.45 -9.44 -14.95
CA THR A 89 -17.48 -10.37 -14.44
C THR A 89 -17.04 -10.95 -13.10
N PRO A 90 -17.84 -10.83 -12.02
CA PRO A 90 -17.42 -11.21 -10.68
C PRO A 90 -16.90 -12.65 -10.58
N ALA A 91 -15.88 -12.86 -9.74
CA ALA A 91 -15.25 -14.17 -9.56
C ALA A 91 -16.23 -15.25 -9.08
N ASN A 92 -17.29 -14.89 -8.36
CA ASN A 92 -18.30 -15.78 -7.80
C ASN A 92 -19.69 -15.11 -7.80
N ALA A 93 -20.74 -15.91 -7.61
CA ALA A 93 -22.13 -15.44 -7.64
C ALA A 93 -22.58 -14.61 -6.43
N THR A 94 -21.81 -14.58 -5.33
CA THR A 94 -22.13 -13.76 -4.15
C THR A 94 -21.54 -12.35 -4.21
N ALA A 95 -20.47 -12.16 -4.98
CA ALA A 95 -19.83 -10.87 -5.17
C ALA A 95 -20.67 -9.96 -6.08
N ARG A 96 -20.84 -8.70 -5.69
CA ARG A 96 -21.68 -7.72 -6.39
C ARG A 96 -20.86 -6.58 -6.97
N ALA A 97 -21.12 -6.25 -8.23
CA ALA A 97 -20.66 -5.01 -8.85
C ALA A 97 -21.59 -3.84 -8.48
N ASP A 98 -21.06 -2.62 -8.51
CA ASP A 98 -21.81 -1.35 -8.40
C ASP A 98 -22.69 -1.21 -7.15
N GLN A 99 -22.32 -1.89 -6.06
CA GLN A 99 -22.96 -1.78 -4.75
C GLN A 99 -21.98 -1.29 -3.68
N ALA A 100 -22.01 -1.90 -2.48
CA ALA A 100 -21.07 -1.59 -1.41
C ALA A 100 -19.63 -1.53 -1.92
N ARG A 101 -18.93 -0.54 -1.40
CA ARG A 101 -17.50 -0.33 -1.56
C ARG A 101 -16.76 -0.80 -0.30
N ILE A 102 -15.43 -0.86 -0.35
CA ILE A 102 -14.59 -1.10 0.84
C ILE A 102 -13.58 0.02 1.07
N GLN A 103 -13.63 0.65 2.25
CA GLN A 103 -12.58 1.53 2.74
C GLN A 103 -11.70 0.79 3.75
N SER A 104 -10.38 0.98 3.67
CA SER A 104 -9.40 0.33 4.54
C SER A 104 -8.58 1.37 5.29
N LEU A 105 -8.61 1.38 6.62
CA LEU A 105 -7.81 2.26 7.48
C LEU A 105 -6.60 1.50 8.00
N VAL A 106 -5.41 1.82 7.48
CA VAL A 106 -4.20 1.02 7.68
C VAL A 106 -3.09 1.83 8.32
N SER A 107 -2.52 1.33 9.42
CA SER A 107 -1.29 1.90 9.99
C SER A 107 -0.06 1.18 9.44
N PHE A 108 0.64 1.82 8.50
CA PHE A 108 1.87 1.26 7.90
C PHE A 108 3.11 1.40 8.81
N GLY A 109 2.99 2.19 9.88
CA GLY A 109 4.05 2.45 10.84
C GLY A 109 3.69 3.59 11.80
N PRO A 110 4.54 3.89 12.80
CA PRO A 110 4.36 5.02 13.72
C PRO A 110 4.32 6.36 12.97
N THR A 111 3.63 7.37 13.51
CA THR A 111 3.50 8.68 12.84
C THR A 111 4.86 9.30 12.54
N SER A 112 5.78 9.33 13.53
CA SER A 112 7.04 10.07 13.41
C SER A 112 8.20 9.32 12.75
N ALA A 113 8.08 8.00 12.66
CA ALA A 113 9.15 7.11 12.21
C ALA A 113 8.70 6.23 11.04
N ASN A 114 7.70 6.67 10.27
CA ASN A 114 7.24 5.99 9.07
C ASN A 114 8.19 6.30 7.90
N PRO A 115 9.02 5.37 7.41
CA PRO A 115 10.02 5.67 6.40
C PRO A 115 9.38 6.15 5.08
N SER A 116 9.96 7.18 4.48
CA SER A 116 9.42 7.72 3.21
C SER A 116 9.53 6.74 2.06
N GLN A 117 10.52 5.83 2.09
CA GLN A 117 10.87 4.96 0.96
C GLN A 117 11.13 3.51 1.40
N GLY A 118 10.38 3.06 2.41
CA GLY A 118 10.53 1.72 2.96
C GLY A 118 11.81 1.53 3.80
N SER A 119 12.21 0.29 4.04
CA SER A 119 13.31 -0.02 4.95
C SER A 119 13.96 -1.40 4.71
N ALA A 120 15.09 -1.65 5.36
CA ALA A 120 15.87 -2.89 5.25
C ALA A 120 15.27 -4.07 6.08
N THR A 121 13.98 -4.33 5.91
CA THR A 121 13.27 -5.49 6.48
C THR A 121 12.19 -5.99 5.53
N ALA A 122 11.97 -7.29 5.48
CA ALA A 122 10.83 -7.89 4.78
C ALA A 122 9.59 -8.03 5.67
N ASP A 123 9.69 -7.67 6.95
CA ASP A 123 8.55 -7.65 7.86
C ASP A 123 7.74 -6.36 7.64
N HIS A 124 6.93 -6.34 6.59
CA HIS A 124 6.12 -5.18 6.20
C HIS A 124 4.70 -5.60 5.78
N TYR A 125 3.72 -4.70 5.96
CA TYR A 125 2.35 -4.94 5.49
C TYR A 125 2.29 -4.63 3.99
N ALA A 126 2.86 -5.53 3.18
CA ALA A 126 2.93 -5.40 1.74
C ALA A 126 1.62 -5.86 1.08
N PHE A 127 0.55 -5.10 1.31
CA PHE A 127 -0.83 -5.40 0.92
C PHE A 127 -0.99 -5.71 -0.58
N THR A 128 -1.71 -6.78 -0.94
CA THR A 128 -1.84 -7.27 -2.34
C THR A 128 -3.29 -7.37 -2.85
N HIS A 129 -4.29 -7.07 -2.02
CA HIS A 129 -5.71 -7.25 -2.35
C HIS A 129 -6.41 -5.95 -2.77
N TRP A 130 -5.67 -5.05 -3.44
CA TRP A 130 -6.17 -3.74 -3.90
C TRP A 130 -7.43 -3.82 -4.76
N ALA A 131 -7.62 -4.93 -5.48
CA ALA A 131 -8.78 -5.17 -6.33
C ALA A 131 -10.14 -5.07 -5.61
N TYR A 132 -10.15 -5.25 -4.28
CA TYR A 132 -11.36 -5.18 -3.47
C TYR A 132 -11.49 -3.88 -2.67
N VAL A 133 -10.47 -3.02 -2.65
CA VAL A 133 -10.46 -1.75 -1.92
C VAL A 133 -10.87 -0.63 -2.87
N ASP A 134 -11.74 0.27 -2.40
CA ASP A 134 -12.18 1.46 -3.13
C ASP A 134 -11.54 2.74 -2.60
N GLU A 135 -11.09 2.75 -1.34
CA GLU A 135 -10.39 3.88 -0.74
C GLU A 135 -9.48 3.39 0.41
N LEU A 136 -8.24 3.87 0.45
CA LEU A 136 -7.30 3.61 1.53
C LEU A 136 -7.18 4.86 2.40
N VAL A 137 -7.21 4.72 3.71
CA VAL A 137 -6.84 5.76 4.66
C VAL A 137 -5.51 5.38 5.28
N PHE A 138 -4.50 6.24 5.07
CA PHE A 138 -3.19 6.10 5.70
C PHE A 138 -3.30 6.52 7.17
N TRP A 139 -3.58 5.54 8.03
CA TRP A 139 -3.96 5.75 9.41
C TRP A 139 -2.75 6.03 10.31
N GLY A 140 -2.85 7.10 11.08
CA GLY A 140 -1.88 7.47 12.09
C GLY A 140 -2.22 8.80 12.73
N GLY A 141 -1.24 9.39 13.41
CA GLY A 141 -1.41 10.58 14.22
C GLY A 141 -1.53 10.24 15.71
N SER A 142 -0.92 11.06 16.55
CA SER A 142 -0.98 10.96 18.00
C SER A 142 -0.68 12.32 18.64
N SER A 143 -1.14 12.54 19.87
CA SER A 143 -0.91 13.80 20.59
C SER A 143 0.56 14.08 20.92
N GLY A 144 1.43 13.06 20.80
CA GLY A 144 2.86 13.17 21.08
C GLY A 144 3.73 13.37 19.84
N GLU A 145 3.26 12.91 18.68
CA GLU A 145 4.00 12.96 17.42
C GLU A 145 3.49 14.11 16.53
N GLY A 146 2.22 14.05 16.13
CA GLY A 146 1.54 14.97 15.22
C GLY A 146 0.12 14.50 14.91
N LEU A 147 -0.76 15.42 14.54
CA LEU A 147 -2.21 15.16 14.37
C LEU A 147 -2.65 15.03 12.92
N ILE A 148 -1.86 15.58 12.01
CA ILE A 148 -2.13 15.60 10.58
C ILE A 148 -1.00 14.81 9.93
N LEU A 149 -1.30 13.70 9.28
CA LEU A 149 -0.32 12.79 8.70
C LEU A 149 -0.58 12.64 7.21
N ALA A 150 0.40 13.03 6.39
CA ALA A 150 0.41 12.73 4.97
C ALA A 150 0.86 11.28 4.73
N PRO A 151 0.27 10.57 3.75
CA PRO A 151 0.78 9.26 3.33
C PRO A 151 2.21 9.35 2.81
N ASN A 152 2.99 8.28 2.97
CA ASN A 152 4.28 8.16 2.28
C ASN A 152 4.08 7.78 0.80
N ALA A 153 5.04 8.17 -0.04
CA ALA A 153 5.00 7.94 -1.49
C ALA A 153 4.80 6.45 -1.89
N PRO A 154 5.51 5.47 -1.26
CA PRO A 154 5.41 4.06 -1.63
C PRO A 154 3.99 3.50 -1.51
N VAL A 155 3.24 3.91 -0.49
CA VAL A 155 1.85 3.45 -0.32
C VAL A 155 0.94 4.07 -1.38
N VAL A 156 1.08 5.38 -1.63
CA VAL A 156 0.30 6.07 -2.66
C VAL A 156 0.59 5.50 -4.04
N ASP A 157 1.87 5.30 -4.38
CA ASP A 157 2.28 4.74 -5.67
C ASP A 157 1.70 3.35 -5.93
N ALA A 158 1.71 2.49 -4.91
CA ALA A 158 1.14 1.16 -5.00
C ALA A 158 -0.39 1.20 -5.16
N ALA A 159 -1.08 1.99 -4.34
CA ALA A 159 -2.52 2.15 -4.40
C ALA A 159 -2.97 2.74 -5.75
N HIS A 160 -2.28 3.79 -6.22
CA HIS A 160 -2.54 4.44 -7.50
C HIS A 160 -2.33 3.52 -8.69
N ARG A 161 -1.28 2.69 -8.68
CA ARG A 161 -1.06 1.65 -9.72
C ARG A 161 -2.25 0.69 -9.84
N HIS A 162 -2.96 0.47 -8.74
CA HIS A 162 -4.17 -0.36 -8.66
C HIS A 162 -5.48 0.45 -8.68
N GLY A 163 -5.43 1.75 -8.93
CA GLY A 163 -6.60 2.61 -9.05
C GLY A 163 -7.35 2.83 -7.74
N VAL A 164 -6.64 2.82 -6.61
CA VAL A 164 -7.18 3.06 -5.28
C VAL A 164 -6.71 4.44 -4.79
N PRO A 165 -7.62 5.39 -4.50
CA PRO A 165 -7.26 6.66 -3.89
C PRO A 165 -6.82 6.47 -2.44
N VAL A 166 -5.89 7.31 -1.99
CA VAL A 166 -5.31 7.33 -0.63
C VAL A 166 -5.59 8.65 0.06
N LEU A 167 -6.23 8.58 1.22
CA LEU A 167 -6.44 9.72 2.10
C LEU A 167 -5.35 9.77 3.19
N GLY A 168 -4.83 10.97 3.45
CA GLY A 168 -4.12 11.26 4.69
C GLY A 168 -5.07 11.31 5.89
N THR A 169 -4.53 11.39 7.10
CA THR A 169 -5.34 11.41 8.32
C THR A 169 -5.23 12.75 9.04
N ILE A 170 -6.37 13.30 9.47
CA ILE A 170 -6.49 14.36 10.46
C ILE A 170 -7.12 13.73 11.69
N PHE A 171 -6.32 13.46 12.72
CA PHE A 171 -6.78 12.85 13.96
C PHE A 171 -6.65 13.83 15.12
N LEU A 172 -7.80 14.27 15.63
CA LEU A 172 -7.91 15.05 16.87
C LEU A 172 -8.22 14.07 18.01
N PRO A 173 -7.22 13.68 18.83
CA PRO A 173 -7.36 12.52 19.71
C PRO A 173 -8.36 12.74 20.84
N PRO A 174 -8.89 11.68 21.47
CA PRO A 174 -9.61 11.78 22.72
C PRO A 174 -8.75 12.44 23.81
N VAL A 175 -9.40 13.15 24.75
CA VAL A 175 -8.72 13.77 25.90
C VAL A 175 -7.93 12.74 26.72
N ALA A 176 -8.45 11.52 26.84
CA ALA A 176 -7.79 10.41 27.54
C ALA A 176 -6.43 10.01 26.91
N TYR A 177 -6.23 10.34 25.63
CA TYR A 177 -4.99 10.10 24.89
C TYR A 177 -4.27 11.40 24.54
N GLY A 178 -4.40 12.42 25.40
CA GLY A 178 -3.67 13.68 25.27
C GLY A 178 -4.27 14.69 24.29
N GLY A 179 -5.49 14.45 23.79
CA GLY A 179 -6.21 15.39 22.93
C GLY A 179 -6.45 16.74 23.61
N GLN A 180 -6.14 17.83 22.90
CA GLN A 180 -6.37 19.19 23.37
C GLN A 180 -7.33 19.93 22.46
N LEU A 181 -8.39 20.50 23.04
CA LEU A 181 -9.42 21.22 22.28
C LEU A 181 -8.87 22.45 21.54
N GLN A 182 -7.73 22.97 21.98
CA GLN A 182 -7.02 24.05 21.28
C GLN A 182 -6.66 23.65 19.84
N TRP A 183 -6.23 22.41 19.60
CA TRP A 183 -5.89 21.97 18.25
C TRP A 183 -7.09 21.93 17.32
N THR A 184 -8.27 21.56 17.84
CA THR A 184 -9.53 21.66 17.08
C THR A 184 -9.84 23.12 16.73
N ARG A 185 -9.60 24.06 17.66
CA ARG A 185 -9.82 25.50 17.42
C ARG A 185 -8.85 26.07 16.39
N ASP A 186 -7.59 25.67 16.46
CA ASP A 186 -6.56 26.08 15.49
C ASP A 186 -6.92 25.58 14.08
N LEU A 187 -7.35 24.31 13.97
CA LEU A 187 -7.73 23.70 12.70
C LEU A 187 -8.85 24.48 12.00
N VAL A 188 -9.86 24.93 12.77
CA VAL A 188 -11.06 25.60 12.25
C VAL A 188 -10.98 27.13 12.37
N GLN A 189 -9.79 27.69 12.57
CA GLN A 189 -9.62 29.13 12.64
C GLN A 189 -9.94 29.77 11.28
N ARG A 190 -10.70 30.87 11.33
CA ARG A 190 -10.98 31.71 10.16
C ARG A 190 -10.01 32.87 10.05
N ASP A 191 -9.68 33.27 8.84
CA ASP A 191 -9.00 34.54 8.58
C ASP A 191 -9.97 35.73 8.61
N THR A 192 -9.45 36.94 8.38
CA THR A 192 -10.24 38.18 8.36
C THR A 192 -11.24 38.25 7.20
N SER A 193 -11.07 37.42 6.17
CA SER A 193 -11.99 37.29 5.03
C SER A 193 -13.07 36.23 5.26
N GLY A 194 -12.99 35.50 6.37
CA GLY A 194 -13.94 34.45 6.75
C GLY A 194 -13.62 33.06 6.20
N HIS A 195 -12.49 32.90 5.50
CA HIS A 195 -12.02 31.61 4.96
C HIS A 195 -11.29 30.79 6.02
N TYR A 196 -11.11 29.49 5.76
CA TYR A 196 -10.41 28.54 6.63
C TYR A 196 -9.01 28.24 6.05
N PRO A 197 -7.93 28.94 6.46
CA PRO A 197 -6.64 28.84 5.78
C PRO A 197 -6.04 27.43 5.81
N LEU A 198 -6.28 26.67 6.87
CA LEU A 198 -5.80 25.29 6.98
C LEU A 198 -6.55 24.33 6.04
N ALA A 199 -7.78 24.63 5.64
CA ALA A 199 -8.46 23.86 4.58
C ALA A 199 -7.71 23.99 3.25
N ALA A 200 -7.36 25.23 2.86
CA ALA A 200 -6.54 25.48 1.67
C ALA A 200 -5.14 24.84 1.77
N GLN A 201 -4.55 24.85 2.96
CA GLN A 201 -3.24 24.27 3.21
C GLN A 201 -3.22 22.75 3.04
N LEU A 202 -4.23 22.05 3.57
CA LEU A 202 -4.40 20.61 3.42
C LEU A 202 -4.52 20.19 1.94
N VAL A 203 -5.23 20.98 1.13
CA VAL A 203 -5.37 20.74 -0.32
C VAL A 203 -4.05 20.99 -1.07
N LYS A 204 -3.23 21.95 -0.62
CA LYS A 204 -1.88 22.17 -1.15
C LYS A 204 -0.94 21.02 -0.82
N VAL A 205 -0.96 20.53 0.42
CA VAL A 205 -0.14 19.36 0.84
C VAL A 205 -0.50 18.14 -0.01
N ALA A 206 -1.79 17.79 -0.10
CA ALA A 206 -2.25 16.66 -0.91
C ALA A 206 -1.84 16.78 -2.38
N ALA A 207 -1.91 17.98 -2.96
CA ALA A 207 -1.46 18.22 -4.34
C ALA A 207 0.06 18.11 -4.51
N ALA A 208 0.86 18.62 -3.58
CA ALA A 208 2.32 18.58 -3.65
C ALA A 208 2.88 17.16 -3.44
N TYR A 209 2.27 16.42 -2.52
CA TYR A 209 2.66 15.04 -2.21
C TYR A 209 2.00 14.01 -3.17
N GLY A 210 0.95 14.40 -3.89
CA GLY A 210 0.30 13.56 -4.90
C GLY A 210 -0.67 12.51 -4.35
N PHE A 211 -1.38 12.79 -3.27
CA PHE A 211 -2.44 11.91 -2.71
C PHE A 211 -3.83 12.59 -2.74
N ASP A 212 -4.88 11.83 -2.43
CA ASP A 212 -6.24 12.13 -2.89
C ASP A 212 -7.14 12.82 -1.87
N GLY A 213 -6.61 13.29 -0.74
CA GLY A 213 -7.36 14.08 0.24
C GLY A 213 -7.28 13.54 1.67
N TRP A 214 -8.34 13.72 2.46
CA TRP A 214 -8.23 13.63 3.93
C TRP A 214 -9.38 12.89 4.61
N PHE A 215 -9.03 11.99 5.52
CA PHE A 215 -9.92 11.40 6.51
C PHE A 215 -9.89 12.24 7.79
N VAL A 216 -11.03 12.75 8.22
CA VAL A 216 -11.15 13.64 9.39
C VAL A 216 -11.80 12.92 10.56
N ASN A 217 -11.03 12.68 11.61
CA ASN A 217 -11.50 12.12 12.86
C ASN A 217 -11.39 13.12 14.02
N ALA A 218 -12.52 13.65 14.47
CA ALA A 218 -12.61 14.63 15.55
C ALA A 218 -13.11 14.04 16.88
N GLU A 219 -12.22 13.45 17.69
CA GLU A 219 -12.58 12.79 18.95
C GLU A 219 -12.26 13.58 20.22
N THR A 220 -11.74 14.79 20.08
CA THR A 220 -11.44 15.64 21.23
C THR A 220 -12.73 16.20 21.85
N GLY A 221 -13.07 15.71 23.04
CA GLY A 221 -14.22 16.19 23.83
C GLY A 221 -14.07 17.62 24.36
N GLY A 222 -15.17 18.19 24.87
CA GLY A 222 -15.21 19.54 25.47
C GLY A 222 -15.64 20.66 24.51
N GLY A 223 -16.01 20.32 23.27
CA GLY A 223 -16.56 21.27 22.30
C GLY A 223 -17.98 21.74 22.62
N ASN A 224 -18.46 22.70 21.83
CA ASN A 224 -19.80 23.28 21.90
C ASN A 224 -20.35 23.55 20.49
N SER A 225 -21.60 24.01 20.39
CA SER A 225 -22.26 24.27 19.10
C SER A 225 -21.53 25.30 18.23
N ALA A 226 -20.84 26.27 18.82
CA ALA A 226 -20.03 27.23 18.09
C ALA A 226 -18.82 26.56 17.41
N LEU A 227 -18.14 25.65 18.13
CA LEU A 227 -17.04 24.88 17.57
C LEU A 227 -17.52 23.89 16.49
N ALA A 228 -18.68 23.25 16.70
CA ALA A 228 -19.29 22.40 15.67
C ALA A 228 -19.63 23.18 14.40
N THR A 229 -20.20 24.38 14.55
CA THR A 229 -20.47 25.28 13.41
C THR A 229 -19.17 25.65 12.68
N ALA A 230 -18.09 25.92 13.43
CA ALA A 230 -16.80 26.22 12.82
C ALA A 230 -16.22 25.00 12.07
N MET A 231 -16.34 23.80 12.61
CA MET A 231 -15.92 22.57 11.91
C MET A 231 -16.75 22.28 10.67
N LEU A 232 -18.07 22.51 10.70
CA LEU A 232 -18.92 22.38 9.51
C LEU A 232 -18.49 23.35 8.41
N GLY A 233 -18.18 24.60 8.75
CA GLY A 233 -17.63 25.56 7.79
C GLY A 233 -16.28 25.11 7.24
N PHE A 234 -15.37 24.65 8.11
CA PHE A 234 -14.07 24.11 7.71
C PHE A 234 -14.20 22.94 6.75
N LEU A 235 -15.04 21.94 7.06
CA LEU A 235 -15.26 20.77 6.20
C LEU A 235 -15.90 21.15 4.88
N THR A 236 -16.84 22.10 4.90
CA THR A 236 -17.49 22.59 3.67
C THR A 236 -16.48 23.26 2.74
N GLU A 237 -15.59 24.11 3.30
CA GLU A 237 -14.53 24.75 2.52
C GLU A 237 -13.48 23.72 2.05
N LEU A 238 -13.05 22.80 2.94
CA LEU A 238 -12.11 21.74 2.60
C LEU A 238 -12.64 20.88 1.46
N LYS A 239 -13.90 20.41 1.53
CA LYS A 239 -14.53 19.62 0.47
C LYS A 239 -14.60 20.39 -0.85
N ALA A 240 -14.99 21.67 -0.82
CA ALA A 240 -15.08 22.48 -2.02
C ALA A 240 -13.71 22.68 -2.70
N LEU A 241 -12.68 22.99 -1.92
CA LEU A 241 -11.31 23.15 -2.41
C LEU A 241 -10.69 21.82 -2.88
N ALA A 242 -10.94 20.73 -2.15
CA ALA A 242 -10.49 19.39 -2.48
C ALA A 242 -11.08 18.92 -3.82
N ALA A 243 -12.40 19.07 -4.00
CA ALA A 243 -13.08 18.67 -5.23
C ALA A 243 -12.53 19.41 -6.47
N ALA A 244 -12.16 20.69 -6.34
CA ALA A 244 -11.54 21.47 -7.42
C ALA A 244 -10.17 20.93 -7.86
N ARG A 245 -9.56 20.04 -7.07
CA ARG A 245 -8.29 19.36 -7.35
C ARG A 245 -8.44 17.85 -7.53
N GLY A 246 -9.67 17.33 -7.63
CA GLY A 246 -9.94 15.89 -7.70
C GLY A 246 -9.69 15.14 -6.39
N GLN A 247 -9.56 15.86 -5.27
CA GLN A 247 -9.37 15.28 -3.94
C GLN A 247 -10.72 15.09 -3.22
N ARG A 248 -10.72 14.35 -2.12
CA ARG A 248 -11.90 13.93 -1.36
C ARG A 248 -11.74 14.11 0.16
N VAL A 249 -12.87 14.14 0.85
CA VAL A 249 -12.93 14.27 2.32
C VAL A 249 -13.86 13.21 2.90
N THR A 250 -13.35 12.36 3.79
CA THR A 250 -14.18 11.43 4.56
C THR A 250 -14.28 11.89 6.02
N TRP A 251 -15.50 11.95 6.55
CA TRP A 251 -15.76 12.30 7.95
C TRP A 251 -15.99 11.05 8.81
N TYR A 252 -15.44 10.99 10.01
CA TYR A 252 -15.74 9.94 11.00
C TYR A 252 -16.89 10.34 11.91
N ASP A 253 -17.82 9.41 12.17
CA ASP A 253 -18.97 9.58 13.08
C ASP A 253 -18.53 9.77 14.54
N SER A 254 -18.08 10.98 14.91
CA SER A 254 -17.63 11.32 16.27
C SER A 254 -18.25 12.62 16.81
N MET A 255 -17.76 13.79 16.38
CA MET A 255 -18.32 15.07 16.83
C MET A 255 -19.71 15.32 16.23
N THR A 256 -20.66 15.70 17.08
CA THR A 256 -22.04 16.02 16.68
C THR A 256 -22.22 17.50 16.39
N VAL A 257 -23.39 17.87 15.84
CA VAL A 257 -23.78 19.28 15.60
C VAL A 257 -23.83 20.13 16.88
N ASN A 258 -23.87 19.49 18.05
CA ASN A 258 -23.80 20.16 19.35
C ASN A 258 -22.36 20.38 19.84
N GLY A 259 -21.36 19.87 19.12
CA GLY A 259 -19.94 19.95 19.47
C GLY A 259 -19.48 18.94 20.51
N THR A 260 -20.37 18.07 20.97
CA THR A 260 -20.04 16.93 21.82
C THR A 260 -19.55 15.76 20.97
N VAL A 261 -18.56 15.02 21.47
CA VAL A 261 -18.15 13.75 20.87
C VAL A 261 -19.13 12.68 21.33
N SER A 262 -19.94 12.20 20.40
CA SER A 262 -20.93 11.17 20.62
C SER A 262 -21.13 10.43 19.31
N TRP A 263 -20.50 9.26 19.21
CA TRP A 263 -20.63 8.44 18.01
C TRP A 263 -22.01 7.77 17.97
N GLN A 264 -22.65 7.83 16.80
CA GLN A 264 -24.04 7.45 16.64
C GLN A 264 -24.22 5.99 16.20
N GLY A 265 -23.21 5.40 15.55
CA GLY A 265 -23.37 4.10 14.87
C GLY A 265 -24.43 4.17 13.76
N ALA A 266 -24.68 5.37 13.22
CA ALA A 266 -25.71 5.67 12.24
C ALA A 266 -25.49 7.04 11.59
N LEU A 267 -26.06 7.25 10.40
CA LEU A 267 -26.35 8.58 9.87
C LEU A 267 -27.70 9.06 10.45
N ASN A 268 -27.69 10.12 11.25
CA ASN A 268 -28.91 10.69 11.85
C ASN A 268 -28.81 12.22 11.99
N ALA A 269 -29.78 12.85 12.67
CA ALA A 269 -29.83 14.30 12.82
C ALA A 269 -28.60 14.90 13.54
N GLN A 270 -27.86 14.12 14.34
CA GLN A 270 -26.69 14.59 15.09
C GLN A 270 -25.44 14.74 14.21
N ASN A 271 -25.33 14.01 13.10
CA ASN A 271 -24.16 14.01 12.22
C ASN A 271 -24.49 14.25 10.73
N GLN A 272 -25.77 14.39 10.36
CA GLN A 272 -26.20 14.62 8.97
C GLN A 272 -25.52 15.82 8.31
N ALA A 273 -25.35 16.93 9.03
CA ALA A 273 -24.71 18.12 8.50
C ALA A 273 -23.25 17.83 8.07
N PHE A 274 -22.52 17.04 8.86
CA PHE A 274 -21.15 16.63 8.52
C PHE A 274 -21.12 15.71 7.30
N PHE A 275 -22.08 14.78 7.19
CA PHE A 275 -22.23 13.97 5.98
C PHE A 275 -22.49 14.84 4.74
N GLN A 276 -23.29 15.90 4.83
CA GLN A 276 -23.50 16.80 3.68
C GLN A 276 -22.23 17.60 3.33
N SER A 277 -21.42 17.95 4.34
CA SER A 277 -20.14 18.67 4.21
C SER A 277 -18.93 17.76 3.91
N ALA A 278 -19.10 16.45 3.71
CA ALA A 278 -18.04 15.50 3.35
C ALA A 278 -18.42 14.67 2.11
N ASP A 279 -17.45 14.01 1.48
CA ASP A 279 -17.67 13.09 0.36
C ASP A 279 -18.15 11.72 0.82
N ASP A 280 -17.81 11.29 2.03
CA ASP A 280 -18.30 10.04 2.60
C ASP A 280 -18.35 10.13 4.14
N LEU A 281 -19.12 9.25 4.78
CA LEU A 281 -19.19 9.11 6.25
C LEU A 281 -18.70 7.72 6.66
N PHE A 282 -17.69 7.65 7.52
CA PHE A 282 -17.35 6.45 8.25
C PHE A 282 -18.21 6.35 9.50
N VAL A 283 -19.10 5.35 9.53
CA VAL A 283 -20.03 5.10 10.62
C VAL A 283 -19.31 4.30 11.71
N ASP A 284 -19.39 4.79 12.95
CA ASP A 284 -18.76 4.15 14.12
C ASP A 284 -19.24 2.71 14.33
N PHE A 285 -18.40 1.91 14.99
CA PHE A 285 -18.56 0.47 15.19
C PHE A 285 -19.84 0.04 15.92
N ARG A 286 -20.56 0.94 16.62
CA ARG A 286 -21.77 0.64 17.41
C ARG A 286 -23.07 0.62 16.60
N TRP A 287 -22.99 0.30 15.32
CA TRP A 287 -24.17 0.15 14.48
C TRP A 287 -24.97 -1.13 14.81
N SER A 288 -26.22 -1.15 14.35
CA SER A 288 -27.10 -2.33 14.32
C SER A 288 -27.73 -2.47 12.94
N ALA A 289 -28.33 -3.62 12.63
CA ALA A 289 -28.98 -3.84 11.33
C ALA A 289 -30.04 -2.77 11.00
N SER A 290 -30.85 -2.36 11.98
CA SER A 290 -31.86 -1.31 11.80
C SER A 290 -31.25 0.09 11.67
N SER A 291 -30.14 0.37 12.37
CA SER A 291 -29.46 1.66 12.24
C SER A 291 -28.82 1.82 10.87
N LEU A 292 -28.22 0.77 10.30
CA LEU A 292 -27.64 0.82 8.94
C LEU A 292 -28.71 0.96 7.86
N VAL A 293 -29.85 0.25 7.97
CA VAL A 293 -30.97 0.41 7.03
C VAL A 293 -31.51 1.84 7.06
N SER A 294 -31.77 2.39 8.24
CA SER A 294 -32.26 3.77 8.38
C SER A 294 -31.23 4.81 7.92
N SER A 295 -29.94 4.54 8.13
CA SER A 295 -28.85 5.37 7.61
C SER A 295 -28.82 5.39 6.08
N GLY A 296 -28.93 4.23 5.43
CA GLY A 296 -29.00 4.12 3.97
C GLY A 296 -30.21 4.86 3.39
N GLN A 297 -31.39 4.68 3.99
CA GLN A 297 -32.61 5.42 3.60
C GLN A 297 -32.44 6.94 3.77
N ARG A 298 -31.78 7.36 4.86
CA ARG A 298 -31.52 8.78 5.10
C ARG A 298 -30.55 9.37 4.09
N ALA A 299 -29.50 8.63 3.70
CA ALA A 299 -28.60 9.05 2.63
C ALA A 299 -29.37 9.27 1.31
N GLU A 300 -30.27 8.34 0.96
CA GLU A 300 -31.10 8.42 -0.24
C GLU A 300 -32.06 9.61 -0.20
N GLN A 301 -32.68 9.90 0.95
CA GLN A 301 -33.52 11.09 1.16
C GLN A 301 -32.73 12.41 0.99
N LEU A 302 -31.42 12.38 1.24
CA LEU A 302 -30.52 13.51 1.03
C LEU A 302 -29.96 13.57 -0.40
N GLY A 303 -30.44 12.71 -1.31
CA GLY A 303 -29.97 12.63 -2.68
C GLY A 303 -28.57 12.02 -2.83
N ARG A 304 -28.11 11.26 -1.83
CA ARG A 304 -26.78 10.64 -1.81
C ARG A 304 -26.90 9.11 -1.82
N SER A 305 -25.90 8.44 -2.39
CA SER A 305 -25.84 6.98 -2.35
C SER A 305 -25.71 6.47 -0.92
N ARG A 306 -26.46 5.44 -0.56
CA ARG A 306 -26.25 4.67 0.68
C ARG A 306 -24.85 4.08 0.80
N TYR A 307 -24.18 3.86 -0.32
CA TYR A 307 -22.81 3.36 -0.38
C TYR A 307 -21.76 4.45 -0.12
N ALA A 308 -22.19 5.68 0.17
CA ALA A 308 -21.35 6.74 0.74
C ALA A 308 -21.20 6.63 2.28
N LEU A 309 -21.75 5.57 2.87
CA LEU A 309 -21.64 5.24 4.29
C LEU A 309 -20.76 4.01 4.45
N TRP A 310 -19.66 4.12 5.18
CA TRP A 310 -18.77 3.01 5.51
C TRP A 310 -19.12 2.47 6.90
N ALA A 311 -19.82 1.34 7.00
CA ALA A 311 -20.07 0.70 8.28
C ALA A 311 -18.74 0.17 8.86
N GLY A 312 -18.29 0.79 9.94
CA GLY A 312 -17.03 0.45 10.58
C GLY A 312 -17.02 -0.95 11.18
N VAL A 313 -15.98 -1.72 10.88
CA VAL A 313 -15.66 -3.00 11.50
C VAL A 313 -14.24 -2.91 12.05
N ASP A 314 -14.13 -2.91 13.37
CA ASP A 314 -12.85 -2.93 14.08
C ASP A 314 -12.24 -4.33 14.04
N VAL A 315 -11.18 -4.51 13.26
CA VAL A 315 -10.47 -5.78 13.13
C VAL A 315 -9.11 -5.77 13.85
N GLU A 316 -8.76 -4.69 14.57
CA GLU A 316 -7.42 -4.47 15.13
C GLU A 316 -6.98 -5.60 16.07
N ALA A 317 -7.89 -6.07 16.93
CA ALA A 317 -7.55 -7.07 17.94
C ALA A 317 -7.70 -8.52 17.46
N ASN A 318 -8.70 -8.80 16.62
CA ASN A 318 -9.15 -10.17 16.33
C ASN A 318 -9.21 -10.52 14.85
N GLY A 319 -9.04 -9.56 13.94
CA GLY A 319 -9.01 -9.84 12.52
C GLY A 319 -10.22 -10.60 12.02
N SER A 320 -9.93 -11.63 11.21
CA SER A 320 -10.93 -12.55 10.67
C SER A 320 -11.58 -13.47 11.72
N ASN A 321 -11.10 -13.48 12.97
CA ASN A 321 -11.74 -14.19 14.08
C ASN A 321 -12.86 -13.38 14.75
N ARG A 322 -13.06 -12.12 14.36
CA ARG A 322 -14.15 -11.28 14.89
C ARG A 322 -15.50 -11.80 14.41
N SER A 323 -16.45 -11.90 15.34
CA SER A 323 -17.87 -12.07 15.00
C SER A 323 -18.48 -10.75 14.51
N VAL A 324 -19.03 -10.75 13.30
CA VAL A 324 -19.67 -9.59 12.66
C VAL A 324 -21.00 -10.02 12.10
N ASN A 325 -22.05 -9.21 12.30
CA ASN A 325 -23.33 -9.42 11.64
C ASN A 325 -23.24 -8.96 10.17
N TRP A 326 -22.66 -9.79 9.30
CA TRP A 326 -22.42 -9.45 7.91
C TRP A 326 -23.68 -9.14 7.11
N ASP A 327 -24.80 -9.79 7.41
CA ASP A 327 -26.06 -9.55 6.70
C ASP A 327 -26.68 -8.18 7.02
N ALA A 328 -26.17 -7.48 8.04
CA ALA A 328 -26.49 -6.07 8.30
C ALA A 328 -25.81 -5.09 7.34
N ILE A 329 -24.70 -5.51 6.68
CA ILE A 329 -23.89 -4.65 5.78
C ILE A 329 -23.99 -5.17 4.35
N VAL A 330 -23.55 -6.42 4.12
CA VAL A 330 -23.37 -7.08 2.81
C VAL A 330 -24.03 -8.48 2.81
N PRO A 331 -25.37 -8.53 2.85
CA PRO A 331 -26.10 -9.79 2.73
C PRO A 331 -25.86 -10.47 1.37
N ARG A 332 -25.82 -11.81 1.37
CA ARG A 332 -25.51 -12.61 0.16
C ARG A 332 -26.64 -12.60 -0.88
N ASP A 333 -27.89 -12.56 -0.44
CA ASP A 333 -29.08 -12.87 -1.24
C ASP A 333 -29.89 -11.64 -1.68
N LYS A 334 -29.55 -10.45 -1.17
CA LYS A 334 -30.22 -9.18 -1.48
C LYS A 334 -29.19 -8.05 -1.67
N PRO A 335 -29.61 -6.87 -2.17
CA PRO A 335 -28.70 -5.73 -2.31
C PRO A 335 -28.00 -5.38 -0.99
N HIS A 336 -26.75 -4.92 -1.09
CA HIS A 336 -26.00 -4.45 0.06
C HIS A 336 -26.70 -3.27 0.75
N VAL A 337 -26.58 -3.20 2.07
CA VAL A 337 -27.24 -2.19 2.90
C VAL A 337 -26.46 -0.88 2.84
N VAL A 338 -25.16 -0.92 3.07
CA VAL A 338 -24.20 0.21 3.01
C VAL A 338 -22.80 -0.34 2.66
N SER A 339 -21.79 0.53 2.54
CA SER A 339 -20.40 0.12 2.31
C SER A 339 -19.72 -0.38 3.58
N LEU A 340 -18.55 -1.01 3.44
CA LEU A 340 -17.76 -1.58 4.54
C LEU A 340 -16.52 -0.70 4.83
N GLY A 341 -16.29 -0.37 6.10
CA GLY A 341 -15.06 0.27 6.56
C GLY A 341 -14.25 -0.67 7.46
N LEU A 342 -13.05 -1.07 7.06
CA LEU A 342 -12.18 -1.94 7.84
C LEU A 342 -11.15 -1.11 8.62
N TYR A 343 -11.24 -1.13 9.95
CA TYR A 343 -10.28 -0.45 10.82
C TYR A 343 -9.16 -1.41 11.24
N ARG A 344 -7.93 -1.11 10.82
CA ARG A 344 -6.66 -1.79 11.13
C ARG A 344 -6.50 -3.22 10.58
N PRO A 345 -6.74 -3.47 9.28
CA PRO A 345 -6.58 -4.80 8.71
C PRO A 345 -5.12 -5.26 8.63
N GLU A 346 -4.13 -4.38 8.88
CA GLU A 346 -2.74 -4.84 9.07
C GLU A 346 -2.54 -5.78 10.26
N TRP A 347 -3.61 -6.03 11.04
CA TRP A 347 -3.73 -7.22 11.90
C TRP A 347 -3.22 -8.50 11.22
N THR A 348 -3.47 -8.70 9.92
CA THR A 348 -3.03 -9.91 9.18
C THR A 348 -1.52 -10.13 9.25
N ARG A 349 -0.74 -9.06 9.40
CA ARG A 349 0.68 -9.10 9.74
C ARG A 349 0.91 -9.11 11.24
N ASN A 350 0.28 -8.20 11.98
CA ASN A 350 0.64 -7.91 13.37
C ASN A 350 0.30 -9.05 14.35
N HIS A 351 -0.72 -9.86 14.07
CA HIS A 351 -1.07 -11.02 14.90
C HIS A 351 -0.07 -12.17 14.80
N LEU A 352 0.77 -12.20 13.75
CA LEU A 352 1.80 -13.22 13.60
C LEU A 352 2.90 -13.02 14.65
N PRO A 353 3.43 -14.12 15.22
CA PRO A 353 4.52 -14.04 16.18
C PRO A 353 5.76 -13.43 15.53
N ALA A 354 6.49 -12.58 16.26
CA ALA A 354 7.62 -11.82 15.71
C ALA A 354 8.67 -12.71 15.01
N GLY A 355 8.96 -13.90 15.54
CA GLY A 355 9.90 -14.85 14.95
C GLY A 355 9.38 -15.64 13.73
N GLY A 356 8.08 -15.56 13.43
CA GLY A 356 7.44 -16.24 12.28
C GLY A 356 6.82 -15.28 11.27
N ARG A 357 6.97 -13.96 11.47
CA ARG A 357 6.38 -12.92 10.62
C ARG A 357 7.24 -12.65 9.37
N GLY A 358 7.39 -13.68 8.55
CA GLY A 358 8.01 -13.58 7.22
C GLY A 358 6.98 -13.28 6.13
N PRO A 359 7.42 -12.85 4.93
CA PRO A 359 6.53 -12.52 3.81
C PRO A 359 5.49 -13.60 3.47
N ALA A 360 5.89 -14.87 3.39
CA ALA A 360 4.98 -15.97 3.05
C ALA A 360 3.87 -16.16 4.10
N ALA A 361 4.21 -16.09 5.39
CA ALA A 361 3.23 -16.23 6.47
C ALA A 361 2.25 -15.05 6.50
N PHE A 362 2.75 -13.84 6.25
CA PHE A 362 1.91 -12.65 6.10
C PHE A 362 0.91 -12.80 4.94
N HIS A 363 1.39 -13.11 3.73
CA HIS A 363 0.50 -13.24 2.57
C HIS A 363 -0.54 -14.35 2.76
N ALA A 364 -0.19 -15.48 3.37
CA ALA A 364 -1.17 -16.52 3.70
C ALA A 364 -2.26 -16.03 4.68
N ALA A 365 -1.89 -15.21 5.67
CA ALA A 365 -2.86 -14.61 6.58
C ALA A 365 -3.72 -13.53 5.89
N ASP A 366 -3.13 -12.76 4.98
CA ASP A 366 -3.85 -11.75 4.19
C ASP A 366 -4.84 -12.43 3.23
N ASP A 367 -4.42 -13.47 2.50
CA ASP A 367 -5.29 -14.30 1.65
C ASP A 367 -6.50 -14.85 2.44
N ARG A 368 -6.26 -15.36 3.64
CA ARG A 368 -7.35 -15.84 4.53
C ARG A 368 -8.34 -14.74 4.87
N PHE A 369 -7.87 -13.50 5.06
CA PHE A 369 -8.70 -12.36 5.43
C PHE A 369 -9.48 -11.80 4.23
N TRP A 370 -8.82 -11.63 3.08
CA TRP A 370 -9.39 -10.95 1.90
C TRP A 370 -10.14 -11.89 0.95
N THR A 371 -9.67 -13.13 0.81
CA THR A 371 -10.26 -14.16 -0.06
C THR A 371 -11.17 -15.12 0.70
N GLY A 372 -10.86 -15.40 1.97
CA GLY A 372 -11.64 -16.31 2.83
C GLY A 372 -11.01 -17.69 2.97
N ARG A 373 -11.67 -18.59 3.73
CA ARG A 373 -11.09 -19.90 4.10
C ARG A 373 -10.79 -20.80 2.90
N SER A 374 -11.49 -20.64 1.78
CA SER A 374 -11.23 -21.44 0.56
C SER A 374 -9.88 -21.13 -0.08
N GLY A 375 -9.33 -19.92 0.14
CA GLY A 375 -8.16 -19.42 -0.61
C GLY A 375 -8.40 -19.30 -2.13
N ASP A 376 -9.66 -19.34 -2.55
CA ASP A 376 -10.09 -19.26 -3.95
C ASP A 376 -11.34 -18.38 -4.06
N PRO A 377 -11.23 -17.16 -4.64
CA PRO A 377 -12.36 -16.24 -4.74
C PRO A 377 -13.40 -16.70 -5.77
N SER A 378 -13.09 -17.67 -6.63
CA SER A 378 -14.05 -18.26 -7.57
C SER A 378 -14.89 -19.39 -6.97
N ARG A 379 -14.42 -19.97 -5.86
CA ARG A 379 -15.07 -21.06 -5.12
C ARG A 379 -15.10 -20.74 -3.62
N PRO A 380 -15.84 -19.71 -3.19
CA PRO A 380 -15.85 -19.29 -1.79
C PRO A 380 -16.45 -20.35 -0.86
N ASP A 381 -15.94 -20.45 0.38
CA ASP A 381 -16.53 -21.27 1.44
C ASP A 381 -17.77 -20.56 2.02
N GLY A 382 -18.96 -21.03 1.65
CA GLY A 382 -20.24 -20.49 2.14
C GLY A 382 -20.44 -20.64 3.66
N THR A 383 -19.70 -21.52 4.32
CA THR A 383 -19.78 -21.78 5.77
C THR A 383 -18.79 -20.96 6.60
N ASP A 384 -17.95 -20.16 5.95
CA ASP A 384 -17.01 -19.28 6.65
C ASP A 384 -17.77 -18.20 7.43
N PRO A 385 -17.60 -18.11 8.77
CA PRO A 385 -18.20 -17.04 9.57
C PRO A 385 -17.59 -15.67 9.24
N TRP A 386 -16.36 -15.65 8.74
CA TRP A 386 -15.74 -14.43 8.22
C TRP A 386 -16.19 -14.21 6.78
N ARG A 387 -16.92 -13.12 6.52
CA ARG A 387 -17.29 -12.75 5.17
C ARG A 387 -16.19 -11.94 4.53
N ALA A 388 -15.29 -12.64 3.86
CA ALA A 388 -14.17 -12.02 3.18
C ALA A 388 -14.65 -11.03 2.10
N PRO A 389 -13.94 -9.91 1.88
CA PRO A 389 -14.15 -8.96 0.80
C PRO A 389 -14.45 -9.59 -0.57
N ALA A 390 -13.69 -10.60 -0.99
CA ALA A 390 -13.87 -11.28 -2.28
C ALA A 390 -15.22 -12.01 -2.44
N VAL A 391 -15.92 -12.28 -1.34
CA VAL A 391 -17.26 -12.91 -1.33
C VAL A 391 -18.36 -11.86 -1.49
N SER A 392 -18.06 -10.59 -1.22
CA SER A 392 -19.06 -9.52 -1.13
C SER A 392 -18.98 -8.56 -2.32
N VAL A 393 -17.79 -8.08 -2.66
CA VAL A 393 -17.60 -7.04 -3.67
C VAL A 393 -16.86 -7.63 -4.87
N ALA A 394 -17.30 -7.25 -6.07
CA ALA A 394 -16.62 -7.66 -7.31
C ALA A 394 -15.18 -7.11 -7.35
N ASP A 395 -14.25 -7.94 -7.83
CA ASP A 395 -12.87 -7.53 -8.04
C ASP A 395 -12.75 -6.45 -9.13
N ARG A 396 -11.60 -5.78 -9.16
CA ARG A 396 -11.29 -4.68 -10.09
C ARG A 396 -9.92 -4.91 -10.72
N SER A 397 -9.72 -4.31 -11.89
CA SER A 397 -8.45 -4.36 -12.62
C SER A 397 -8.11 -3.02 -13.26
N THR A 398 -6.81 -2.73 -13.35
CA THR A 398 -6.24 -1.56 -14.04
C THR A 398 -5.50 -1.93 -15.33
N VAL A 399 -5.46 -3.22 -15.69
CA VAL A 399 -4.72 -3.71 -16.86
C VAL A 399 -5.54 -3.44 -18.13
N THR A 400 -5.33 -2.27 -18.73
CA THR A 400 -6.18 -1.71 -19.81
C THR A 400 -5.40 -1.22 -21.03
N ALA A 401 -4.07 -1.27 -21.00
CA ALA A 401 -3.23 -0.78 -22.09
C ALA A 401 -1.92 -1.58 -22.20
N LEU A 402 -1.34 -1.57 -23.40
CA LEU A 402 0.00 -2.09 -23.69
C LEU A 402 1.04 -0.96 -23.59
N PRO A 403 2.30 -1.27 -23.20
CA PRO A 403 2.73 -2.57 -22.69
C PRO A 403 2.22 -2.83 -21.26
N PHE A 404 2.07 -4.09 -20.90
CA PHE A 404 1.77 -4.54 -19.55
C PHE A 404 2.78 -5.61 -19.13
N ALA A 405 3.35 -5.51 -17.93
CA ALA A 405 4.11 -6.61 -17.36
C ALA A 405 4.01 -6.66 -15.83
N SER A 406 4.34 -7.83 -15.28
CA SER A 406 4.45 -8.08 -13.86
C SER A 406 5.50 -9.16 -13.63
N VAL A 407 6.44 -8.91 -12.71
CA VAL A 407 7.39 -9.92 -12.22
C VAL A 407 6.97 -10.45 -10.85
N PHE A 408 5.70 -10.20 -10.47
CA PHE A 408 5.10 -10.61 -9.21
C PHE A 408 5.86 -10.07 -8.00
N ASN A 409 6.47 -8.89 -8.12
CA ASN A 409 7.08 -8.20 -7.00
C ASN A 409 5.99 -7.68 -6.05
N THR A 410 5.97 -8.20 -4.83
CA THR A 410 4.97 -7.85 -3.83
C THR A 410 5.29 -6.55 -3.08
N GLY A 411 6.42 -5.89 -3.37
CA GLY A 411 6.86 -4.66 -2.69
C GLY A 411 7.72 -4.92 -1.45
N HIS A 412 8.05 -6.18 -1.17
CA HIS A 412 9.05 -6.58 -0.19
C HIS A 412 9.69 -7.92 -0.56
N GLY A 413 10.81 -8.26 0.05
CA GLY A 413 11.49 -9.52 -0.21
C GLY A 413 12.63 -9.80 0.75
N LEU A 414 13.00 -11.09 0.84
CA LEU A 414 14.14 -11.53 1.64
C LEU A 414 15.48 -11.23 0.96
N ARG A 415 15.46 -11.09 -0.36
CA ARG A 415 16.58 -10.75 -1.25
C ARG A 415 16.06 -9.93 -2.41
N TRP A 416 16.96 -9.32 -3.16
CA TRP A 416 16.66 -8.70 -4.45
C TRP A 416 17.30 -9.49 -5.59
N TYR A 417 16.49 -9.86 -6.57
CA TYR A 417 16.88 -10.64 -7.73
C TYR A 417 16.88 -9.77 -8.99
N GLU A 418 17.85 -10.00 -9.88
CA GLU A 418 17.90 -9.48 -11.24
C GLU A 418 18.25 -10.64 -12.16
N GLU A 419 17.33 -10.97 -13.08
CA GLU A 419 17.48 -12.06 -14.05
C GLU A 419 17.81 -13.40 -13.37
N GLY A 420 17.12 -13.69 -12.26
CA GLY A 420 17.31 -14.89 -11.45
C GLY A 420 18.54 -14.86 -10.55
N THR A 421 19.36 -13.80 -10.59
CA THR A 421 20.58 -13.67 -9.78
C THR A 421 20.37 -12.74 -8.60
N VAL A 422 20.83 -13.14 -7.40
CA VAL A 422 20.79 -12.28 -6.20
C VAL A 422 21.81 -11.15 -6.33
N THR A 423 21.34 -9.89 -6.39
CA THR A 423 22.22 -8.70 -6.40
C THR A 423 22.19 -7.92 -5.07
N SER A 424 21.29 -8.29 -4.16
CA SER A 424 21.35 -7.95 -2.74
C SER A 424 20.78 -9.07 -1.88
N GLY A 425 21.54 -9.48 -0.85
CA GLY A 425 21.10 -10.46 0.15
C GLY A 425 20.36 -9.83 1.33
N THR A 426 20.15 -8.51 1.33
CA THR A 426 19.50 -7.78 2.43
C THR A 426 17.98 -7.82 2.27
N PRO A 427 17.21 -8.19 3.31
CA PRO A 427 15.76 -8.06 3.30
C PRO A 427 15.33 -6.60 3.10
N TRP A 428 14.21 -6.38 2.44
CA TRP A 428 13.79 -5.04 2.06
C TRP A 428 12.27 -4.94 1.92
N ASN A 429 11.74 -3.72 2.10
CA ASN A 429 10.41 -3.32 1.68
C ASN A 429 10.47 -1.94 1.01
N HIS A 430 9.68 -1.77 -0.04
CA HIS A 430 9.36 -0.48 -0.66
C HIS A 430 8.08 -0.69 -1.49
N LEU A 431 6.91 -0.43 -0.90
CA LEU A 431 5.62 -0.80 -1.49
C LEU A 431 5.39 -0.19 -2.89
N GLY A 432 5.96 0.98 -3.17
CA GLY A 432 5.89 1.63 -4.49
C GLY A 432 6.50 0.80 -5.64
N LEU A 433 7.35 -0.20 -5.34
CA LEU A 433 7.90 -1.15 -6.32
C LEU A 433 6.97 -2.35 -6.59
N GLN A 434 5.84 -2.42 -5.91
CA GLN A 434 4.88 -3.50 -6.08
C GLN A 434 4.30 -3.47 -7.51
N ASP A 435 4.20 -4.66 -8.08
CA ASP A 435 3.61 -4.84 -9.40
C ASP A 435 2.09 -4.74 -9.37
N ARG A 436 1.49 -4.62 -10.56
CA ARG A 436 0.09 -5.00 -10.69
C ARG A 436 0.04 -6.50 -10.44
N LEU A 437 -0.54 -6.90 -9.30
CA LEU A 437 -0.64 -8.30 -8.90
C LEU A 437 -1.97 -8.91 -9.37
N PRO A 438 -2.07 -10.24 -9.51
CA PRO A 438 -3.32 -10.91 -9.81
C PRO A 438 -4.44 -10.51 -8.84
N SER A 439 -5.58 -10.04 -9.33
CA SER A 439 -6.71 -9.63 -8.47
C SER A 439 -7.33 -10.81 -7.71
N ARG A 440 -7.24 -12.02 -8.27
CA ARG A 440 -7.88 -13.25 -7.76
C ARG A 440 -6.82 -14.21 -7.24
N GLN A 441 -6.44 -14.06 -5.97
CA GLN A 441 -5.40 -14.86 -5.30
C GLN A 441 -6.06 -15.98 -4.45
N TRP A 442 -6.11 -17.25 -4.87
CA TRP A 442 -5.82 -17.77 -6.23
C TRP A 442 -7.01 -18.52 -6.82
N ALA A 443 -7.53 -18.02 -7.94
CA ALA A 443 -8.55 -18.71 -8.72
C ALA A 443 -7.92 -19.84 -9.54
N VAL A 444 -8.21 -21.09 -9.17
CA VAL A 444 -7.61 -22.28 -9.77
C VAL A 444 -8.72 -23.16 -10.37
N ARG A 445 -8.61 -23.46 -11.67
CA ARG A 445 -9.57 -24.29 -12.39
C ARG A 445 -8.95 -25.65 -12.70
N THR A 446 -9.53 -26.69 -12.15
CA THR A 446 -9.19 -28.09 -12.45
C THR A 446 -10.38 -29.00 -12.13
N ALA A 447 -10.43 -30.14 -12.79
CA ALA A 447 -11.33 -31.26 -12.47
C ALA A 447 -10.71 -32.21 -11.41
N GLY A 448 -9.39 -32.15 -11.23
CA GLY A 448 -8.63 -32.96 -10.29
C GLY A 448 -8.39 -32.25 -8.95
N ALA A 449 -7.33 -32.65 -8.27
CA ALA A 449 -6.92 -32.05 -7.00
C ALA A 449 -6.39 -30.62 -7.20
N ARG A 450 -6.81 -29.70 -6.33
CA ARG A 450 -6.31 -28.31 -6.36
C ARG A 450 -4.85 -28.28 -5.84
N PRO A 451 -3.88 -27.81 -6.64
CA PRO A 451 -2.51 -27.63 -6.14
C PRO A 451 -2.40 -26.46 -5.16
N ALA A 452 -1.27 -26.38 -4.46
CA ALA A 452 -0.90 -25.19 -3.71
C ALA A 452 -0.43 -24.10 -4.68
N VAL A 453 -0.94 -22.88 -4.50
CA VAL A 453 -0.53 -21.69 -5.26
C VAL A 453 -0.30 -20.57 -4.27
N ALA A 454 0.86 -19.93 -4.33
CA ALA A 454 1.22 -18.81 -3.46
C ALA A 454 2.31 -17.95 -4.11
N PHE A 455 2.47 -16.72 -3.60
CA PHE A 455 3.74 -16.01 -3.77
C PHE A 455 4.84 -16.76 -3.01
N ASP A 456 6.01 -16.87 -3.65
CA ASP A 456 7.21 -17.46 -3.06
C ASP A 456 8.33 -16.43 -2.96
N PHE A 457 9.08 -16.51 -1.86
CA PHE A 457 10.13 -15.57 -1.48
C PHE A 457 11.50 -16.22 -1.39
N THR A 458 11.60 -17.51 -1.77
CA THR A 458 12.85 -18.26 -1.75
C THR A 458 13.67 -18.01 -3.01
N ASP A 459 13.01 -17.71 -4.13
CA ASP A 459 13.61 -17.39 -5.41
C ASP A 459 12.69 -16.54 -6.29
N ALA A 460 13.27 -15.70 -7.15
CA ALA A 460 12.53 -14.81 -8.05
C ALA A 460 13.34 -14.50 -9.32
N TRP A 461 12.64 -14.19 -10.42
CA TRP A 461 13.30 -13.72 -11.63
C TRP A 461 13.79 -12.27 -11.48
N ARG A 462 12.95 -11.40 -10.93
CA ARG A 462 13.29 -9.99 -10.67
C ARG A 462 12.53 -9.51 -9.42
N GLY A 463 13.13 -8.62 -8.64
CA GLY A 463 12.50 -8.09 -7.43
C GLY A 463 12.62 -9.05 -6.24
N GLY A 464 11.53 -9.28 -5.51
CA GLY A 464 11.55 -10.02 -4.23
C GLY A 464 10.71 -11.29 -4.15
N SER A 465 9.93 -11.60 -5.19
CA SER A 465 8.99 -12.73 -5.17
C SER A 465 8.69 -13.28 -6.56
N SER A 466 8.21 -14.53 -6.60
CA SER A 466 7.64 -15.19 -7.77
C SER A 466 6.31 -15.86 -7.40
N VAL A 467 5.59 -16.45 -8.35
CA VAL A 467 4.44 -17.34 -8.05
C VAL A 467 4.89 -18.79 -8.15
N LEU A 468 4.52 -19.61 -7.16
CA LEU A 468 4.81 -21.04 -7.13
C LEU A 468 3.50 -21.85 -7.17
N VAL A 469 3.39 -22.74 -8.16
CA VAL A 469 2.38 -23.79 -8.22
C VAL A 469 3.06 -25.11 -7.85
N SER A 470 2.61 -25.75 -6.76
CA SER A 470 3.20 -27.01 -6.30
C SER A 470 2.18 -28.07 -5.90
N GLY A 471 2.52 -29.33 -6.18
CA GLY A 471 1.70 -30.50 -5.86
C GLY A 471 1.56 -31.47 -7.02
N THR A 472 0.72 -32.49 -6.83
CA THR A 472 0.34 -33.41 -7.89
C THR A 472 -0.71 -32.75 -8.78
N LEU A 473 -0.47 -32.73 -10.10
CA LEU A 473 -1.47 -32.32 -11.08
C LEU A 473 -1.97 -33.59 -11.79
N ASP A 474 -3.05 -34.17 -11.26
CA ASP A 474 -3.72 -35.35 -11.80
C ASP A 474 -4.60 -35.03 -13.02
N GLU A 475 -5.05 -33.78 -13.11
CA GLU A 475 -5.73 -33.19 -14.26
C GLU A 475 -5.07 -31.85 -14.64
N PRO A 476 -5.26 -31.34 -15.86
CA PRO A 476 -4.78 -30.02 -16.24
C PRO A 476 -5.28 -28.93 -15.29
N VAL A 477 -4.38 -28.07 -14.86
CA VAL A 477 -4.67 -26.94 -13.97
C VAL A 477 -4.56 -25.63 -14.75
N VAL A 478 -5.61 -24.81 -14.72
CA VAL A 478 -5.57 -23.43 -15.20
C VAL A 478 -5.51 -22.49 -14.01
N LEU A 479 -4.51 -21.61 -14.00
CA LEU A 479 -4.37 -20.51 -13.06
C LEU A 479 -4.80 -19.22 -13.74
N ASP A 480 -5.89 -18.62 -13.25
CA ASP A 480 -6.34 -17.31 -13.71
C ASP A 480 -5.35 -16.26 -13.14
N LEU A 481 -4.73 -15.43 -13.99
CA LEU A 481 -3.76 -14.41 -13.55
C LEU A 481 -4.35 -13.01 -13.57
N TYR A 482 -4.81 -12.53 -14.73
CA TYR A 482 -5.29 -11.17 -14.88
C TYR A 482 -6.60 -11.11 -15.65
N ALA A 483 -7.56 -10.37 -15.13
CA ALA A 483 -8.63 -9.81 -15.95
C ALA A 483 -8.10 -8.52 -16.60
N THR A 484 -8.30 -8.35 -17.90
CA THR A 484 -7.65 -7.31 -18.69
C THR A 484 -8.61 -6.64 -19.67
N ARG A 485 -8.17 -5.53 -20.28
CA ARG A 485 -8.77 -4.89 -21.46
C ARG A 485 -7.65 -4.47 -22.41
N LEU A 486 -6.81 -5.42 -22.83
CA LEU A 486 -5.65 -5.11 -23.67
C LEU A 486 -6.07 -5.16 -25.14
N PRO A 487 -5.93 -4.06 -25.91
CA PRO A 487 -6.19 -4.11 -27.34
C PRO A 487 -5.16 -5.03 -28.01
N LEU A 488 -5.62 -5.90 -28.92
CA LEU A 488 -4.74 -6.73 -29.74
C LEU A 488 -4.34 -6.00 -31.02
N GLY A 489 -3.06 -6.08 -31.36
CA GLY A 489 -2.52 -5.78 -32.68
C GLY A 489 -1.83 -6.99 -33.30
N ASP A 490 -1.49 -6.89 -34.58
CA ASP A 490 -0.88 -7.99 -35.36
C ASP A 490 0.50 -8.42 -34.83
N SER A 491 1.16 -7.59 -34.02
CA SER A 491 2.46 -7.86 -33.40
C SER A 491 2.37 -8.15 -31.90
N THR A 492 1.18 -8.25 -31.32
CA THR A 492 1.04 -8.45 -29.88
C THR A 492 1.51 -9.85 -29.49
N VAL A 493 2.46 -9.90 -28.58
CA VAL A 493 2.98 -11.15 -28.00
C VAL A 493 2.78 -11.18 -26.49
N VAL A 494 2.76 -12.38 -25.93
CA VAL A 494 2.87 -12.62 -24.49
C VAL A 494 4.17 -13.34 -24.20
N GLU A 495 4.96 -12.79 -23.28
CA GLU A 495 6.13 -13.44 -22.71
C GLU A 495 5.80 -14.02 -21.35
N LEU A 496 6.19 -15.28 -21.12
CA LEU A 496 6.12 -15.96 -19.83
C LEU A 496 7.54 -16.29 -19.38
N THR A 497 7.99 -15.72 -18.27
CA THR A 497 9.27 -16.10 -17.64
C THR A 497 8.99 -17.10 -16.53
N HIS A 498 9.44 -18.35 -16.69
CA HIS A 498 9.13 -19.45 -15.78
C HIS A 498 10.28 -20.44 -15.63
N ARG A 499 10.17 -21.30 -14.61
CA ARG A 499 11.09 -22.39 -14.32
C ARG A 499 10.33 -23.56 -13.71
N THR A 500 10.76 -24.78 -14.01
CA THR A 500 10.26 -25.99 -13.34
C THR A 500 11.35 -26.48 -12.38
N ASP A 501 11.11 -26.39 -11.08
CA ASP A 501 12.05 -26.78 -10.03
C ASP A 501 12.03 -28.31 -9.81
N SER A 502 10.87 -28.96 -9.99
CA SER A 502 10.71 -30.41 -9.95
C SER A 502 9.52 -30.90 -10.79
N GLY A 503 9.56 -32.18 -11.18
CA GLY A 503 8.59 -32.79 -12.08
C GLY A 503 8.80 -32.37 -13.54
N THR A 504 7.87 -32.78 -14.40
CA THR A 504 7.78 -32.30 -15.80
C THR A 504 6.38 -31.79 -16.08
N VAL A 505 6.30 -30.64 -16.74
CA VAL A 505 5.03 -29.93 -17.00
C VAL A 505 5.04 -29.32 -18.40
N THR A 506 3.95 -29.52 -19.12
CA THR A 506 3.60 -28.76 -20.32
C THR A 506 2.92 -27.47 -19.89
N VAL A 507 3.44 -26.34 -20.36
CA VAL A 507 2.92 -24.99 -20.08
C VAL A 507 2.27 -24.46 -21.35
N GLU A 508 1.02 -24.03 -21.24
CA GLU A 508 0.29 -23.31 -22.29
C GLU A 508 -0.17 -21.96 -21.75
N LEU A 509 -0.18 -20.94 -22.59
CA LEU A 509 -0.80 -19.65 -22.27
C LEU A 509 -2.32 -19.80 -22.40
N ALA A 510 -3.08 -19.32 -21.40
CA ALA A 510 -4.53 -19.24 -21.48
C ALA A 510 -4.94 -17.78 -21.79
N VAL A 511 -5.61 -17.54 -22.92
CA VAL A 511 -6.06 -16.21 -23.35
C VAL A 511 -7.55 -16.23 -23.65
N ALA A 512 -8.30 -15.27 -23.12
CA ALA A 512 -9.72 -15.07 -23.47
C ALA A 512 -9.92 -13.68 -24.08
N THR A 513 -10.65 -13.62 -25.20
CA THR A 513 -11.02 -12.36 -25.88
C THR A 513 -12.44 -11.89 -25.56
N ALA A 514 -13.07 -12.51 -24.57
CA ALA A 514 -14.37 -12.13 -24.03
C ALA A 514 -14.39 -12.36 -22.51
N ASP A 515 -15.25 -11.63 -21.81
CA ASP A 515 -15.52 -11.89 -20.39
C ASP A 515 -16.32 -13.20 -20.21
N PRO A 516 -16.29 -13.81 -19.01
CA PRO A 516 -17.24 -14.87 -18.66
C PRO A 516 -18.69 -14.36 -18.74
N ASP A 517 -19.60 -15.21 -19.22
CA ASP A 517 -21.02 -14.87 -19.39
C ASP A 517 -21.73 -14.59 -18.06
N THR A 518 -21.34 -15.29 -17.00
CA THR A 518 -21.97 -15.17 -15.68
C THR A 518 -20.95 -15.26 -14.54
N PRO A 519 -21.24 -14.65 -13.37
CA PRO A 519 -20.37 -14.75 -12.20
C PRO A 519 -20.04 -16.21 -11.82
N GLY A 520 -18.79 -16.48 -11.46
CA GLY A 520 -18.34 -17.84 -11.11
C GLY A 520 -17.86 -18.71 -12.27
N THR A 521 -18.29 -18.42 -13.49
CA THR A 521 -17.87 -19.19 -14.68
C THR A 521 -16.43 -18.84 -15.09
N PRO A 522 -15.67 -19.80 -15.66
CA PRO A 522 -14.33 -19.52 -16.16
C PRO A 522 -14.39 -18.60 -17.39
N PRO A 523 -13.37 -17.76 -17.63
CA PRO A 523 -13.21 -17.10 -18.92
C PRO A 523 -13.17 -18.11 -20.06
N PRO A 524 -13.66 -17.77 -21.26
CA PRO A 524 -13.62 -18.64 -22.44
C PRO A 524 -12.20 -18.71 -23.01
N TYR A 525 -11.31 -19.41 -22.30
CA TYR A 525 -9.89 -19.51 -22.63
C TYR A 525 -9.65 -20.31 -23.90
N THR A 526 -8.81 -19.75 -24.77
CA THR A 526 -8.04 -20.47 -25.78
C THR A 526 -6.67 -20.78 -25.20
N TYR A 527 -6.17 -22.01 -25.40
CA TYR A 527 -4.85 -22.43 -24.93
C TYR A 527 -3.86 -22.42 -26.09
N LEU A 528 -2.77 -21.67 -25.92
CA LEU A 528 -1.74 -21.49 -26.94
C LEU A 528 -0.41 -22.03 -26.40
N PRO A 529 0.24 -22.99 -27.09
CA PRO A 529 1.55 -23.45 -26.68
C PRO A 529 2.59 -22.35 -26.92
N PRO A 530 3.56 -22.16 -26.02
CA PRO A 530 4.71 -21.29 -26.30
C PRO A 530 5.57 -21.87 -27.41
N ALA A 531 6.35 -20.99 -28.06
CA ALA A 531 7.42 -21.43 -28.95
C ALA A 531 8.36 -22.41 -28.21
N ALA A 532 8.82 -23.44 -28.92
CA ALA A 532 9.73 -24.43 -28.34
C ALA A 532 11.01 -23.74 -27.84
N GLY A 533 11.35 -23.96 -26.57
CA GLY A 533 12.54 -23.41 -25.94
C GLY A 533 13.31 -24.49 -25.19
N GLU A 534 14.61 -24.57 -25.45
CA GLU A 534 15.55 -25.47 -24.77
C GLU A 534 16.17 -24.81 -23.54
N GLY A 535 16.51 -25.59 -22.51
CA GLY A 535 17.36 -25.14 -21.40
C GLY A 535 16.86 -25.47 -19.99
N GLY A 536 17.79 -25.55 -19.05
CA GLY A 536 17.52 -25.61 -17.60
C GLY A 536 17.61 -24.22 -16.96
N GLY A 537 16.87 -23.98 -15.87
CA GLY A 537 16.83 -22.68 -15.18
C GLY A 537 15.64 -21.81 -15.59
N TRP A 538 15.73 -20.50 -15.31
CA TRP A 538 14.72 -19.53 -15.74
C TRP A 538 14.73 -19.41 -17.27
N ARG A 539 13.56 -19.52 -17.89
CA ARG A 539 13.37 -19.33 -19.32
C ARG A 539 12.23 -18.37 -19.60
N THR A 540 12.38 -17.56 -20.65
CA THR A 540 11.30 -16.73 -21.19
C THR A 540 10.75 -17.36 -22.46
N SER A 541 9.49 -17.77 -22.40
CA SER A 541 8.74 -18.33 -23.51
C SER A 541 7.90 -17.23 -24.16
N VAL A 542 7.98 -17.09 -25.48
CA VAL A 542 7.18 -16.13 -26.25
C VAL A 542 6.02 -16.85 -26.93
N VAL A 543 4.82 -16.28 -26.84
CA VAL A 543 3.59 -16.75 -27.48
C VAL A 543 3.05 -15.60 -28.32
N ALA A 544 3.03 -15.76 -29.64
CA ALA A 544 2.34 -14.83 -30.51
C ALA A 544 0.83 -15.04 -30.38
N LEU A 545 0.05 -13.95 -30.37
CA LEU A 545 -1.42 -14.02 -30.32
C LEU A 545 -2.04 -14.05 -31.73
N ASP A 546 -1.29 -14.58 -32.70
CA ASP A 546 -1.70 -14.70 -34.09
C ASP A 546 -3.04 -15.42 -34.21
N GLY A 547 -3.96 -14.85 -35.01
CA GLY A 547 -5.30 -15.41 -35.21
C GLY A 547 -6.32 -15.05 -34.12
N LEU A 548 -5.92 -14.37 -33.04
CA LEU A 548 -6.84 -13.67 -32.14
C LEU A 548 -7.02 -12.22 -32.61
N SER A 549 -8.18 -11.63 -32.30
CA SER A 549 -8.49 -10.24 -32.64
C SER A 549 -9.35 -9.58 -31.57
N GLY A 550 -9.44 -8.26 -31.60
CA GLY A 550 -10.22 -7.48 -30.63
C GLY A 550 -9.43 -7.18 -29.37
N THR A 551 -10.00 -7.50 -28.21
CA THR A 551 -9.45 -7.16 -26.89
C THR A 551 -9.18 -8.45 -26.12
N VAL A 552 -8.06 -8.52 -25.40
CA VAL A 552 -7.85 -9.57 -24.39
C VAL A 552 -8.59 -9.16 -23.13
N HIS A 553 -9.47 -10.05 -22.66
CA HIS A 553 -10.28 -9.90 -21.45
C HIS A 553 -9.73 -10.67 -20.26
N ALA A 554 -8.99 -11.75 -20.50
CA ALA A 554 -8.30 -12.47 -19.44
C ALA A 554 -7.02 -13.17 -19.93
N VAL A 555 -6.03 -13.25 -19.05
CA VAL A 555 -4.79 -14.00 -19.24
C VAL A 555 -4.56 -14.93 -18.05
N GLY A 556 -4.10 -16.14 -18.33
CA GLY A 556 -3.74 -17.15 -17.34
C GLY A 556 -2.71 -18.13 -17.90
N VAL A 557 -2.44 -19.18 -17.15
CA VAL A 557 -1.55 -20.27 -17.57
C VAL A 557 -2.22 -21.61 -17.34
N ARG A 558 -2.07 -22.53 -18.29
CA ARG A 558 -2.49 -23.93 -18.15
C ARG A 558 -1.26 -24.81 -17.99
N LEU A 559 -1.30 -25.66 -16.97
CA LEU A 559 -0.24 -26.58 -16.60
C LEU A 559 -0.77 -28.01 -16.70
N THR A 560 -0.07 -28.85 -17.45
CA THR A 560 -0.37 -30.29 -17.54
C THR A 560 0.87 -31.06 -17.12
N ALA A 561 0.81 -31.76 -15.99
CA ALA A 561 1.95 -32.57 -15.54
C ALA A 561 2.15 -33.77 -16.48
N THR A 562 3.39 -34.02 -16.85
CA THR A 562 3.81 -35.16 -17.67
C THR A 562 4.67 -36.15 -16.88
N GLY A 563 5.02 -35.84 -15.63
CA GLY A 563 5.85 -36.70 -14.80
C GLY A 563 6.06 -36.18 -13.39
N GLY A 564 5.56 -36.94 -12.40
CA GLY A 564 5.74 -36.68 -10.98
C GLY A 564 5.00 -35.44 -10.44
N PRO A 565 5.04 -35.21 -9.12
CA PRO A 565 4.62 -33.94 -8.53
C PRO A 565 5.44 -32.78 -9.09
N VAL A 566 4.77 -31.64 -9.33
CA VAL A 566 5.37 -30.48 -9.98
C VAL A 566 5.65 -29.39 -8.94
N ALA A 567 6.76 -28.69 -9.11
CA ALA A 567 6.99 -27.37 -8.54
C ALA A 567 7.34 -26.42 -9.70
N TRP A 568 6.34 -25.69 -10.18
CA TRP A 568 6.47 -24.78 -11.32
C TRP A 568 6.37 -23.34 -10.84
N ARG A 569 7.31 -22.51 -11.30
CA ARG A 569 7.51 -21.15 -10.84
C ARG A 569 7.32 -20.17 -11.98
N LEU A 570 6.49 -19.15 -11.77
CA LEU A 570 6.28 -18.04 -12.69
C LEU A 570 6.97 -16.79 -12.12
N GLY A 571 7.99 -16.32 -12.82
CA GLY A 571 8.81 -15.16 -12.45
C GLY A 571 8.45 -13.90 -13.22
N GLY A 572 7.68 -14.01 -14.30
CA GLY A 572 7.21 -12.85 -15.04
C GLY A 572 6.16 -13.18 -16.09
N ILE A 573 5.31 -12.19 -16.37
CA ILE A 573 4.46 -12.14 -17.55
C ILE A 573 4.57 -10.75 -18.16
N ALA A 574 4.64 -10.68 -19.49
CA ALA A 574 4.60 -9.43 -20.23
C ALA A 574 3.70 -9.55 -21.46
N VAL A 575 3.00 -8.48 -21.82
CA VAL A 575 2.19 -8.36 -23.03
C VAL A 575 2.57 -7.06 -23.71
N HIS A 576 3.00 -7.12 -24.97
CA HIS A 576 3.43 -5.94 -25.72
C HIS A 576 3.45 -6.19 -27.22
N ASP A 577 3.48 -5.09 -27.98
CA ASP A 577 3.74 -5.11 -29.43
C ASP A 577 5.24 -5.02 -29.74
N ALA A 578 5.99 -4.31 -28.91
CA ALA A 578 7.43 -4.15 -29.04
C ALA A 578 8.07 -3.83 -27.68
N PRO A 579 9.32 -4.24 -27.44
CA PRO A 579 10.07 -3.80 -26.27
C PRO A 579 10.37 -2.30 -26.36
N ARG A 580 10.27 -1.59 -25.22
CA ARG A 580 10.58 -0.16 -25.13
C ARG A 580 11.45 0.12 -23.91
N THR A 581 12.67 0.59 -24.16
CA THR A 581 13.63 0.97 -23.11
C THR A 581 13.54 2.47 -22.83
N PRO A 582 13.40 2.89 -21.55
CA PRO A 582 13.39 4.30 -21.21
C PRO A 582 14.76 4.97 -21.43
N ALA A 583 14.75 6.29 -21.57
CA ALA A 583 15.97 7.10 -21.60
C ALA A 583 16.72 7.05 -20.25
N ALA A 584 18.02 7.29 -20.28
CA ALA A 584 18.83 7.38 -19.08
C ALA A 584 18.41 8.60 -18.23
N PRO A 585 18.38 8.48 -16.89
CA PRO A 585 18.13 9.62 -16.02
C PRO A 585 19.25 10.67 -16.15
N THR A 586 18.94 11.93 -15.86
CA THR A 586 19.91 13.04 -15.93
C THR A 586 20.06 13.74 -14.58
N GLY A 587 21.15 14.47 -14.38
CA GLY A 587 21.33 15.32 -13.21
C GLY A 587 21.50 14.57 -11.88
N LEU A 588 21.86 13.28 -11.91
CA LEU A 588 22.15 12.50 -10.70
C LEU A 588 23.25 13.17 -9.87
N ARG A 589 22.93 13.43 -8.61
CA ARG A 589 23.81 14.15 -7.66
C ARG A 589 23.56 13.70 -6.23
N ILE A 590 24.59 13.83 -5.39
CA ILE A 590 24.48 13.69 -3.94
C ILE A 590 24.16 15.07 -3.37
N THR A 591 23.00 15.21 -2.72
CA THR A 591 22.51 16.49 -2.18
C THR A 591 22.88 16.70 -0.73
N ALA A 592 23.09 15.61 0.02
CA ALA A 592 23.64 15.64 1.38
C ALA A 592 24.37 14.32 1.68
N ALA A 593 25.44 14.39 2.48
CA ALA A 593 26.20 13.22 2.91
C ALA A 593 26.74 13.43 4.33
N ALA A 594 26.65 12.40 5.18
CA ALA A 594 27.34 12.31 6.46
C ALA A 594 27.78 10.87 6.70
N GLY A 595 29.07 10.59 6.55
CA GLY A 595 29.60 9.23 6.56
C GLY A 595 28.87 8.34 5.53
N GLY A 596 28.27 7.25 6.00
CA GLY A 596 27.54 6.28 5.17
C GLY A 596 26.12 6.68 4.76
N ASP A 597 25.62 7.82 5.23
CA ASP A 597 24.25 8.28 4.98
C ASP A 597 24.25 9.31 3.85
N LEU A 598 23.56 9.00 2.75
CA LEU A 598 23.53 9.78 1.51
C LEU A 598 22.11 10.08 1.08
N ARG A 599 21.85 11.36 0.78
CA ARG A 599 20.70 11.78 -0.02
C ARG A 599 21.12 11.95 -1.47
N LEU A 600 20.45 11.25 -2.38
CA LEU A 600 20.64 11.38 -3.81
C LEU A 600 19.38 12.00 -4.44
N ALA A 601 19.57 12.80 -5.49
CA ALA A 601 18.49 13.34 -6.30
C ALA A 601 18.89 13.35 -7.78
N TRP A 602 17.90 13.35 -8.67
CA TRP A 602 18.08 13.45 -10.11
C TRP A 602 16.89 14.18 -10.74
N ASP A 603 17.00 14.50 -12.02
CA ASP A 603 15.95 15.22 -12.72
C ASP A 603 14.87 14.23 -13.19
N GLY A 604 13.60 14.59 -13.00
CA GLY A 604 12.47 13.68 -13.24
C GLY A 604 12.20 13.33 -14.71
N GLY A 605 12.72 14.12 -15.66
CA GLY A 605 12.56 13.90 -17.10
C GLY A 605 11.11 13.72 -17.59
N ALA A 606 10.94 13.26 -18.83
CA ALA A 606 9.67 12.74 -19.30
C ALA A 606 9.43 11.35 -18.68
N ARG A 607 8.28 11.15 -18.04
CA ARG A 607 7.99 9.94 -17.25
C ARG A 607 7.19 8.87 -18.00
N ASP A 608 6.77 9.14 -19.23
CA ASP A 608 5.81 8.30 -19.96
C ASP A 608 6.27 6.84 -20.12
N ASP A 609 7.57 6.57 -19.99
CA ASP A 609 8.17 5.24 -20.09
C ASP A 609 8.88 4.75 -18.82
N VAL A 610 8.87 5.51 -17.74
CA VAL A 610 9.61 5.16 -16.52
C VAL A 610 8.66 4.62 -15.46
N ARG A 611 8.83 3.34 -15.15
CA ARG A 611 8.13 2.66 -14.06
C ARG A 611 8.73 3.01 -12.71
N HIS A 612 10.05 2.93 -12.59
CA HIS A 612 10.81 3.25 -11.39
C HIS A 612 12.29 3.44 -11.73
N HIS A 613 13.10 3.81 -10.74
CA HIS A 613 14.55 3.87 -10.83
C HIS A 613 15.19 2.84 -9.92
N THR A 614 16.31 2.25 -10.36
CA THR A 614 17.15 1.37 -9.52
C THR A 614 18.49 2.02 -9.26
N LEU A 615 18.96 1.92 -8.03
CA LEU A 615 20.25 2.44 -7.58
C LEU A 615 21.18 1.27 -7.21
N HIS A 616 22.35 1.26 -7.83
CA HIS A 616 23.39 0.27 -7.57
C HIS A 616 24.69 0.93 -7.12
N ARG A 617 25.46 0.23 -6.30
CA ARG A 617 26.87 0.51 -6.06
C ARG A 617 27.72 -0.39 -6.95
N VAL A 618 28.70 0.18 -7.64
CA VAL A 618 29.74 -0.58 -8.33
C VAL A 618 30.86 -0.86 -7.35
N LEU A 619 31.14 -2.14 -7.10
CA LEU A 619 32.20 -2.60 -6.20
C LEU A 619 33.58 -2.56 -6.90
N PRO A 620 34.69 -2.61 -6.15
CA PRO A 620 36.04 -2.59 -6.73
C PRO A 620 36.32 -3.71 -7.73
N ASP A 621 35.65 -4.85 -7.61
CA ASP A 621 35.73 -5.99 -8.55
C ASP A 621 34.87 -5.81 -9.82
N GLY A 622 34.19 -4.67 -9.95
CA GLY A 622 33.29 -4.35 -11.06
C GLY A 622 31.87 -4.91 -10.92
N THR A 623 31.60 -5.70 -9.88
CA THR A 623 30.24 -6.22 -9.64
C THR A 623 29.30 -5.13 -9.15
N ARG A 624 28.01 -5.26 -9.48
CA ARG A 624 26.97 -4.31 -9.06
C ARG A 624 26.22 -4.88 -7.86
N ARG A 625 26.13 -4.09 -6.80
CA ARG A 625 25.29 -4.37 -5.63
C ARG A 625 24.05 -3.48 -5.66
N PHE A 626 22.88 -4.09 -5.59
CA PHE A 626 21.62 -3.34 -5.48
C PHE A 626 21.54 -2.65 -4.12
N LEU A 627 21.24 -1.35 -4.11
CA LEU A 627 21.05 -0.56 -2.90
C LEU A 627 19.58 -0.25 -2.63
N GLY A 628 18.77 -0.19 -3.69
CA GLY A 628 17.38 0.24 -3.58
C GLY A 628 16.79 0.63 -4.91
N ALA A 629 15.49 0.85 -4.90
CA ALA A 629 14.75 1.34 -6.04
C ALA A 629 13.56 2.18 -5.55
N THR A 630 13.11 3.11 -6.39
CA THR A 630 12.03 4.04 -6.04
C THR A 630 11.34 4.59 -7.28
N CYS A 631 10.06 4.96 -7.16
CA CYS A 631 9.35 5.70 -8.22
C CYS A 631 9.67 7.20 -8.18
N GLN A 632 10.20 7.68 -7.05
CA GLN A 632 10.55 9.08 -6.81
C GLN A 632 11.80 9.50 -7.62
N THR A 633 12.15 10.79 -7.51
CA THR A 633 13.35 11.39 -8.13
C THR A 633 14.45 11.72 -7.12
N ALA A 634 14.33 11.15 -5.91
CA ALA A 634 15.31 11.20 -4.87
C ALA A 634 15.34 9.85 -4.14
N TYR A 635 16.47 9.48 -3.55
CA TYR A 635 16.60 8.25 -2.77
C TYR A 635 17.57 8.45 -1.61
N PHE A 636 17.19 7.96 -0.44
CA PHE A 636 18.07 7.95 0.73
C PHE A 636 18.73 6.57 0.87
N VAL A 637 20.06 6.54 0.98
CA VAL A 637 20.81 5.34 1.33
C VAL A 637 21.46 5.56 2.70
N GLY A 638 21.21 4.66 3.64
CA GLY A 638 21.77 4.75 4.99
C GLY A 638 22.85 3.70 5.25
N GLY A 639 23.79 4.04 6.11
CA GLY A 639 24.73 3.10 6.74
C GLY A 639 25.70 2.42 5.78
N LEU A 640 26.04 3.04 4.65
CA LEU A 640 27.05 2.48 3.75
C LEU A 640 28.45 2.57 4.39
N ALA A 641 29.29 1.57 4.13
CA ALA A 641 30.68 1.56 4.54
C ALA A 641 31.61 1.30 3.34
N PRO A 642 32.84 1.85 3.35
CA PRO A 642 33.85 1.51 2.37
C PRO A 642 34.19 0.01 2.43
N GLN A 643 34.47 -0.59 1.28
CA GLN A 643 35.18 -1.87 1.25
C GLN A 643 36.69 -1.67 1.43
N ASP A 644 37.42 -2.74 1.75
CA ASP A 644 38.88 -2.67 1.93
C ASP A 644 39.56 -2.05 0.71
N GLY A 645 40.24 -0.92 0.91
CA GLY A 645 40.93 -0.17 -0.15
C GLY A 645 40.04 0.72 -1.01
N GLU A 646 38.73 0.76 -0.79
CA GLU A 646 37.80 1.62 -1.52
C GLU A 646 37.86 3.05 -0.98
N ARG A 647 38.50 3.95 -1.73
CA ARG A 647 38.56 5.40 -1.42
C ARG A 647 37.36 6.17 -1.95
N THR A 648 36.79 5.67 -3.04
CA THR A 648 35.65 6.28 -3.72
C THR A 648 34.66 5.20 -4.11
N THR A 649 33.38 5.47 -3.92
CA THR A 649 32.29 4.61 -4.37
C THR A 649 31.62 5.22 -5.58
N ARG A 650 31.42 4.44 -6.65
CA ARG A 650 30.59 4.83 -7.79
C ARG A 650 29.17 4.29 -7.61
N PHE A 651 28.19 5.16 -7.71
CA PHE A 651 26.78 4.81 -7.77
C PHE A 651 26.27 4.89 -9.21
N GLU A 652 25.44 3.93 -9.62
CA GLU A 652 24.74 3.93 -10.90
C GLU A 652 23.24 3.96 -10.69
N LEU A 653 22.57 4.93 -11.30
CA LEU A 653 21.12 5.05 -11.37
C LEU A 653 20.65 4.65 -12.78
N ARG A 654 19.61 3.83 -12.86
CA ARG A 654 18.95 3.47 -14.12
C ARG A 654 17.46 3.73 -14.03
N ALA A 655 16.86 4.17 -15.13
CA ALA A 655 15.42 4.14 -15.29
C ALA A 655 15.01 2.74 -15.77
N VAL A 656 13.90 2.24 -15.23
CA VAL A 656 13.32 0.93 -15.58
C VAL A 656 11.94 1.17 -16.16
N GLY A 657 11.66 0.60 -17.32
CA GLY A 657 10.36 0.73 -18.00
C GLY A 657 9.32 -0.28 -17.52
N GLU A 658 8.10 -0.19 -18.04
CA GLU A 658 7.01 -1.09 -17.65
C GLU A 658 7.32 -2.56 -18.00
N LEU A 659 8.08 -2.81 -19.08
CA LEU A 659 8.59 -4.15 -19.46
C LEU A 659 9.88 -4.55 -18.73
N TYR A 660 10.28 -3.82 -17.68
CA TYR A 660 11.53 -4.03 -16.92
C TYR A 660 12.84 -3.94 -17.72
N THR A 661 12.79 -3.39 -18.93
CA THR A 661 13.98 -2.94 -19.65
C THR A 661 14.64 -1.78 -18.91
N ALA A 662 15.96 -1.82 -18.75
CA ALA A 662 16.72 -0.79 -18.04
C ALA A 662 17.48 0.12 -19.01
N SER A 663 17.50 1.42 -18.72
CA SER A 663 18.28 2.40 -19.46
C SER A 663 19.79 2.20 -19.32
N ALA A 664 20.57 2.95 -20.11
CA ALA A 664 21.96 3.23 -19.75
C ALA A 664 22.04 3.94 -18.38
N PRO A 665 23.13 3.77 -17.60
CA PRO A 665 23.23 4.34 -16.27
C PRO A 665 23.61 5.83 -16.30
N ALA A 666 23.06 6.60 -15.37
CA ALA A 666 23.70 7.82 -14.87
C ALA A 666 24.59 7.46 -13.68
N ALA A 667 25.72 8.14 -13.51
CA ALA A 667 26.66 7.82 -12.43
C ALA A 667 27.07 9.04 -11.63
N VAL A 668 27.30 8.82 -10.33
CA VAL A 668 27.90 9.81 -9.42
C VAL A 668 28.89 9.10 -8.51
N THR A 669 29.95 9.79 -8.11
CA THR A 669 30.99 9.26 -7.23
C THR A 669 30.93 9.94 -5.87
N HIS A 670 31.03 9.14 -4.81
CA HIS A 670 31.21 9.61 -3.43
C HIS A 670 32.61 9.27 -2.93
N THR A 671 33.23 10.18 -2.22
CA THR A 671 34.52 9.98 -1.55
C THR A 671 34.27 9.82 -0.06
N TRP A 672 34.83 8.74 0.51
CA TRP A 672 34.65 8.34 1.92
C TRP A 672 35.35 9.24 2.94
#